data_AF-A0A4Q6AIR7-F1
#
_entry.id   AF-A0A4Q6AIR7-F1
#
_cell.length_a   1.000
_cell.length_b   1.000
_cell.length_c   1.000
_cell.angle_alpha   90.00
_cell.angle_beta   90.00
_cell.angle_gamma   90.00
#
_symmetry.space_group_name_H-M   'P 1'
#
loop_
_entity.id
_entity.type
_entity.pdbx_description
1 polymer ?
#
loop_
_entity_poly.entity_id
_entity_poly.type
_entity_poly.pdbx_seq_one_letter_code
_entity_poly.pdbx_strand_id
1 'polypeptide(L)'
;MDKSMKQLLLLLLIFINLSACNSGLMIWVQGGPSFSIQSQANLVAKDSYTLAWDSAGKAGAYEIKISKDQSCKDSSLFTMQGIKTTSVDLDFLAEGDYFLCVFAQFNGNLIPAKNNGIAVTIDRFAPVVTMPEDVQTVSSRFNPTFEINDISKVSIVWTQLSGDGIVSFDNPSSMTPGISANRTGLYKIKATATDQVGNSTSFTSQFFWDEAAAVPSDALLVRSGIATNGYINFADRLNSQPLWQLQNNGSLVAQYTVAIADPGFSVSCNSSQSYDQSNIPKAPDLTVDGTYILCAKLSSIGSAAVYIKSQSVVRDTLAPIVSSFISANEAIDGYINYVERNSSQGLADIIAAGASEITYSHALLDGSGTLLCNGATSYPNTTIPSISSVTVDGTYVLCARLSDVAGNTTFTKSSLMIRRTVLPVIHVDYTSSSALKPELNGSVSDPNATISLSINGTNYPAVNDHLGFWKLAAGTLSVLPDGNINAATFISSWTTNRAGVSSATQVQLPFDSTIPYEMEIDWGDGTKDVISLGTDPALLHSYSSAGNYSIKIRGFFGGFRFADGGDKLKLSSISAWGGFIVSNYNGVFHGAANLQISATDVPVISGATSLENFFNNCASITTIPNLSSWLVADVTNFKAMFAGATAFNQGLASWNMASATNLNRMFNNAAAFNQPLTAWNVGNVTDMESLFEGAAAFNQNISSWNTSKVTIMRGMFFNAVTFNQPLNTWDVSKVTSFASMFREAHVFNQPLSSWNTVAGIYFDSMFAWAWAFNRPISNFNVGSGVDFSFMFDGSSFNQNINNWNTANALSVGAMFRNSPFNQPLNNWNVSKVINFGAMFENSPFHQAIDGWDTSSAESMGYMFRSNWQFNYPIGSWNTSKVTNMKNMFEGANNFNQYIGGWDTSKVTTTEAMFKNAYNYNNANQNISAWDTSKVVSFLSMFWGATAFNQNISGWNTDSAENMVRMFSDTAFNHDLSNWNFSSVRDMSWLFASNNSMSQANYDLLLARWSSQPVQNNVTVDCSLLKYSASSQAAKDYLVFTKGWAIYDAGVGP
;
A
#
# COMPACT_ATOMS: atom_id res chain seq x y z
N MET A 1 -5.99 59.71 -41.09
CA MET A 1 -6.01 60.11 -39.67
C MET A 1 -7.40 60.67 -39.39
N ASP A 2 -8.17 60.22 -38.41
CA ASP A 2 -7.73 59.63 -37.15
C ASP A 2 -8.40 58.27 -36.87
N LYS A 3 -7.75 57.23 -37.40
CA LYS A 3 -7.93 55.82 -37.03
C LYS A 3 -7.10 55.47 -35.77
N SER A 4 -6.30 56.41 -35.24
CA SER A 4 -5.42 56.21 -34.08
C SER A 4 -6.09 56.49 -32.74
N MET A 5 -7.17 57.29 -32.68
CA MET A 5 -7.83 57.60 -31.39
C MET A 5 -8.91 56.58 -30.97
N LYS A 6 -9.54 55.86 -31.91
CA LYS A 6 -10.46 54.74 -31.59
C LYS A 6 -9.75 53.41 -31.34
N GLN A 7 -8.55 53.20 -31.89
CA GLN A 7 -7.68 52.10 -31.48
C GLN A 7 -7.08 52.35 -30.08
N LEU A 8 -6.84 53.62 -29.71
CA LEU A 8 -6.39 53.95 -28.35
C LEU A 8 -7.48 53.70 -27.29
N LEU A 9 -8.76 53.94 -27.58
CA LEU A 9 -9.85 53.68 -26.62
C LEU A 9 -10.22 52.19 -26.48
N LEU A 10 -9.97 51.37 -27.51
CA LEU A 10 -10.19 49.92 -27.45
C LEU A 10 -8.98 49.16 -26.89
N LEU A 11 -7.77 49.75 -26.92
CA LEU A 11 -6.60 49.22 -26.22
C LEU A 11 -6.51 49.65 -24.74
N LEU A 12 -7.29 50.64 -24.28
CA LEU A 12 -7.23 51.14 -22.89
C LEU A 12 -8.24 50.51 -21.91
N LEU A 13 -9.08 49.57 -22.37
CA LEU A 13 -9.88 48.70 -21.49
C LEU A 13 -9.28 47.29 -21.35
N ILE A 14 -8.11 47.09 -21.95
CA ILE A 14 -7.24 45.94 -21.74
C ILE A 14 -5.99 46.48 -21.04
N PHE A 15 -6.11 46.86 -19.76
CA PHE A 15 -5.06 46.74 -18.74
C PHE A 15 -5.58 47.35 -17.42
N ILE A 16 -5.48 46.57 -16.35
CA ILE A 16 -5.78 46.88 -14.92
C ILE A 16 -7.22 46.55 -14.45
N ASN A 17 -7.52 45.26 -14.38
CA ASN A 17 -7.60 44.54 -13.09
C ASN A 17 -7.43 43.04 -13.37
N LEU A 18 -6.18 42.66 -13.64
CA LEU A 18 -5.72 41.27 -13.63
C LEU A 18 -5.29 40.95 -12.19
N SER A 19 -6.27 40.55 -11.38
CA SER A 19 -6.04 39.70 -10.23
C SER A 19 -7.11 38.60 -10.28
N ALA A 20 -6.64 37.36 -10.50
CA ALA A 20 -7.36 36.08 -10.59
C ALA A 20 -7.93 35.67 -11.98
N CYS A 21 -7.06 35.07 -12.82
CA CYS A 21 -7.40 34.00 -13.77
C CYS A 21 -7.84 32.74 -12.95
N ASN A 22 -8.69 31.78 -13.34
CA ASN A 22 -9.26 31.27 -14.60
C ASN A 22 -10.48 30.39 -14.15
N SER A 23 -11.65 30.28 -14.78
CA SER A 23 -11.90 29.80 -16.13
C SER A 23 -13.40 29.88 -16.47
N GLY A 24 -13.73 30.31 -17.69
CA GLY A 24 -15.07 30.21 -18.28
C GLY A 24 -15.77 31.54 -18.51
N LEU A 25 -15.33 32.31 -19.52
CA LEU A 25 -16.16 33.37 -20.10
C LEU A 25 -17.32 32.67 -20.84
N MET A 26 -18.51 32.61 -20.23
CA MET A 26 -19.72 32.16 -20.91
C MET A 26 -20.18 33.24 -21.89
N ILE A 27 -20.02 32.99 -23.18
CA ILE A 27 -20.72 33.76 -24.21
C ILE A 27 -22.17 33.28 -24.21
N TRP A 28 -23.07 34.03 -23.58
CA TRP A 28 -24.51 33.86 -23.81
C TRP A 28 -24.81 34.26 -25.26
N VAL A 29 -24.92 33.27 -26.14
CA VAL A 29 -25.50 33.49 -27.47
C VAL A 29 -27.01 33.60 -27.27
N GLN A 30 -27.57 34.79 -27.47
CA GLN A 30 -29.01 34.99 -27.48
C GLN A 30 -29.65 34.09 -28.56
N GLY A 31 -30.36 33.03 -28.15
CA GLY A 31 -31.13 32.16 -29.05
C GLY A 31 -31.08 30.64 -28.82
N GLY A 32 -30.24 30.11 -27.92
CA GLY A 32 -30.23 28.68 -27.60
C GLY A 32 -31.45 28.23 -26.76
N PRO A 33 -32.03 27.03 -27.00
CA PRO A 33 -33.12 26.52 -26.17
C PRO A 33 -32.60 26.23 -24.76
N SER A 34 -33.31 26.71 -23.74
CA SER A 34 -32.93 26.55 -22.34
C SER A 34 -33.82 25.55 -21.63
N PHE A 35 -33.23 24.63 -20.86
CA PHE A 35 -33.93 23.58 -20.12
C PHE A 35 -33.34 23.43 -18.72
N SER A 36 -34.09 22.80 -17.81
CA SER A 36 -33.70 22.60 -16.41
C SER A 36 -33.97 21.17 -15.97
N ILE A 37 -33.22 20.68 -14.99
CA ILE A 37 -33.52 19.45 -14.27
C ILE A 37 -34.74 19.71 -13.37
N GLN A 38 -35.73 18.82 -13.44
CA GLN A 38 -36.96 18.87 -12.65
C GLN A 38 -36.71 18.16 -11.32
N SER A 39 -36.09 18.82 -10.33
CA SER A 39 -35.85 18.20 -9.02
C SER A 39 -37.08 18.27 -8.11
N GLN A 40 -37.40 17.18 -7.39
CA GLN A 40 -38.37 17.19 -6.28
C GLN A 40 -37.79 16.89 -4.88
N ALA A 41 -36.54 16.43 -4.72
CA ALA A 41 -35.84 16.38 -3.42
C ALA A 41 -34.34 16.06 -3.59
N ASN A 42 -33.49 16.68 -2.75
CA ASN A 42 -32.03 16.43 -2.69
C ASN A 42 -31.65 15.23 -1.80
N LEU A 43 -32.62 14.56 -1.19
CA LEU A 43 -32.44 13.42 -0.30
C LEU A 43 -33.37 12.30 -0.76
N VAL A 44 -32.81 11.15 -1.11
CA VAL A 44 -33.53 10.03 -1.73
C VAL A 44 -33.82 8.97 -0.70
N ALA A 45 -35.10 8.88 -0.33
CA ALA A 45 -35.63 8.04 0.73
C ALA A 45 -36.03 6.61 0.33
N LYS A 46 -35.96 6.28 -0.96
CA LYS A 46 -36.55 5.06 -1.54
C LYS A 46 -35.53 4.33 -2.39
N ASP A 47 -35.77 3.04 -2.60
CA ASP A 47 -34.93 2.17 -3.44
C ASP A 47 -34.87 2.60 -4.91
N SER A 48 -35.75 3.51 -5.33
CA SER A 48 -35.78 4.06 -6.69
C SER A 48 -35.65 5.58 -6.73
N TYR A 49 -34.85 6.06 -7.69
CA TYR A 49 -34.67 7.48 -7.97
C TYR A 49 -34.60 7.75 -9.46
N THR A 50 -35.65 8.38 -9.98
CA THR A 50 -35.70 8.84 -11.37
C THR A 50 -35.24 10.29 -11.47
N LEU A 51 -34.14 10.53 -12.18
CA LEU A 51 -33.72 11.87 -12.58
C LEU A 51 -34.50 12.29 -13.84
N ALA A 52 -35.22 13.41 -13.78
CA ALA A 52 -35.99 13.96 -14.90
C ALA A 52 -35.61 15.42 -15.21
N TRP A 53 -35.75 15.84 -16.46
CA TRP A 53 -35.46 17.20 -16.91
C TRP A 53 -36.42 17.67 -18.01
N ASP A 54 -36.50 18.99 -18.21
CA ASP A 54 -37.28 19.58 -19.30
C ASP A 54 -36.68 19.23 -20.67
N SER A 55 -37.52 19.04 -21.68
CA SER A 55 -37.03 18.82 -23.04
C SER A 55 -36.35 20.08 -23.61
N ALA A 56 -35.10 19.96 -24.04
CA ALA A 56 -34.39 20.97 -24.81
C ALA A 56 -34.74 20.81 -26.30
N GLY A 57 -35.75 21.56 -26.79
CA GLY A 57 -36.27 21.41 -28.15
C GLY A 57 -35.19 21.39 -29.25
N LYS A 58 -35.27 20.40 -30.16
CA LYS A 58 -34.30 20.02 -31.22
C LYS A 58 -32.99 19.36 -30.75
N ALA A 59 -32.82 19.01 -29.48
CA ALA A 59 -31.67 18.23 -29.03
C ALA A 59 -31.68 16.83 -29.67
N GLY A 60 -30.52 16.36 -30.16
CA GLY A 60 -30.39 15.03 -30.75
C GLY A 60 -30.26 13.90 -29.72
N ALA A 61 -29.74 14.23 -28.54
CA ALA A 61 -29.58 13.37 -27.37
C ALA A 61 -29.23 14.23 -26.13
N TYR A 62 -29.18 13.58 -24.97
CA TYR A 62 -28.71 14.14 -23.71
C TYR A 62 -27.54 13.34 -23.15
N GLU A 63 -26.71 14.04 -22.37
CA GLU A 63 -25.63 13.48 -21.56
C GLU A 63 -25.90 13.78 -20.10
N ILE A 64 -25.72 12.79 -19.23
CA ILE A 64 -25.90 12.89 -17.80
C ILE A 64 -24.57 12.61 -17.13
N LYS A 65 -24.15 13.48 -16.22
CA LYS A 65 -22.97 13.29 -15.38
C LYS A 65 -23.38 13.21 -13.91
N ILE A 66 -22.90 12.18 -13.24
CA ILE A 66 -23.01 11.97 -11.80
C ILE A 66 -21.61 12.20 -11.23
N SER A 67 -21.47 13.12 -10.30
CA SER A 67 -20.18 13.56 -9.75
C SER A 67 -20.17 13.59 -8.22
N LYS A 68 -18.99 13.67 -7.61
CA LYS A 68 -18.81 14.07 -6.20
C LYS A 68 -18.59 15.57 -6.03
N ASP A 69 -18.49 16.30 -7.14
CA ASP A 69 -18.30 17.75 -7.18
C ASP A 69 -19.49 18.47 -7.82
N GLN A 70 -19.92 19.57 -7.18
CA GLN A 70 -21.05 20.40 -7.58
C GLN A 70 -20.88 21.02 -8.96
N SER A 71 -19.65 21.30 -9.39
CA SER A 71 -19.45 21.90 -10.71
C SER A 71 -19.69 20.91 -11.85
N CYS A 72 -19.70 19.60 -11.56
CA CYS A 72 -19.71 18.50 -12.54
C CYS A 72 -18.62 18.62 -13.62
N LYS A 73 -17.52 19.31 -13.31
CA LYS A 73 -16.37 19.49 -14.21
C LYS A 73 -15.24 18.51 -13.92
N ASP A 74 -15.10 18.05 -12.69
CA ASP A 74 -14.15 16.98 -12.33
C ASP A 74 -14.66 15.59 -12.74
N SER A 75 -13.75 14.60 -12.79
CA SER A 75 -13.97 13.24 -13.31
C SER A 75 -15.25 12.61 -12.76
N SER A 76 -16.33 12.73 -13.54
CA SER A 76 -17.66 12.18 -13.22
C SER A 76 -17.56 10.72 -12.83
N LEU A 77 -18.15 10.34 -11.69
CA LEU A 77 -18.25 8.95 -11.25
C LEU A 77 -18.92 8.07 -12.30
N PHE A 78 -19.95 8.60 -12.94
CA PHE A 78 -20.64 7.98 -14.06
C PHE A 78 -21.04 9.04 -15.09
N THR A 79 -20.83 8.73 -16.38
CA THR A 79 -21.36 9.51 -17.50
C THR A 79 -22.23 8.61 -18.36
N MET A 80 -23.44 9.06 -18.66
CA MET A 80 -24.36 8.42 -19.58
C MET A 80 -24.55 9.32 -20.79
N GLN A 81 -24.28 8.82 -22.00
CA GLN A 81 -24.38 9.60 -23.25
C GLN A 81 -25.44 9.01 -24.18
N GLY A 82 -25.93 9.82 -25.11
CA GLY A 82 -26.85 9.34 -26.14
C GLY A 82 -28.28 9.10 -25.66
N ILE A 83 -28.65 9.64 -24.50
CA ILE A 83 -30.00 9.47 -23.92
C ILE A 83 -31.01 10.21 -24.79
N LYS A 84 -32.01 9.50 -25.32
CA LYS A 84 -33.05 10.08 -26.21
C LYS A 84 -34.34 10.45 -25.49
N THR A 85 -34.45 10.11 -24.21
CA THR A 85 -35.54 10.46 -23.31
C THR A 85 -35.18 11.69 -22.47
N THR A 86 -36.11 12.18 -21.66
CA THR A 86 -35.89 13.29 -20.72
C THR A 86 -35.92 12.84 -19.25
N SER A 87 -35.68 11.55 -19.02
CA SER A 87 -35.56 10.95 -17.70
C SER A 87 -34.69 9.69 -17.73
N VAL A 88 -34.11 9.34 -16.58
CA VAL A 88 -33.35 8.10 -16.35
C VAL A 88 -33.54 7.61 -14.90
N ASP A 89 -33.60 6.31 -14.70
CA ASP A 89 -33.60 5.70 -13.37
C ASP A 89 -32.16 5.48 -12.88
N LEU A 90 -31.88 5.89 -11.65
CA LEU A 90 -30.56 5.87 -11.00
C LEU A 90 -30.51 4.91 -9.81
N ASP A 91 -31.36 3.89 -9.82
CA ASP A 91 -31.55 2.94 -8.71
C ASP A 91 -30.26 2.18 -8.37
N PHE A 92 -29.32 2.11 -9.32
CA PHE A 92 -27.99 1.51 -9.17
C PHE A 92 -27.01 2.30 -8.28
N LEU A 93 -27.33 3.55 -7.92
CA LEU A 93 -26.47 4.32 -7.02
C LEU A 93 -26.56 3.77 -5.59
N ALA A 94 -25.40 3.49 -5.01
CA ALA A 94 -25.26 3.14 -3.59
C ALA A 94 -25.51 4.36 -2.69
N GLU A 95 -25.55 4.15 -1.37
CA GLU A 95 -25.65 5.27 -0.42
C GLU A 95 -24.46 6.23 -0.56
N GLY A 96 -24.76 7.53 -0.51
CA GLY A 96 -23.73 8.55 -0.71
C GLY A 96 -24.26 9.89 -1.18
N ASP A 97 -23.43 10.92 -1.03
CA ASP A 97 -23.67 12.24 -1.63
C ASP A 97 -23.18 12.29 -3.08
N TYR A 98 -24.00 12.83 -3.98
CA TYR A 98 -23.73 12.95 -5.40
C TYR A 98 -24.16 14.33 -5.91
N PHE A 99 -23.65 14.72 -7.09
CA PHE A 99 -24.09 15.88 -7.84
C PHE A 99 -24.48 15.47 -9.25
N LEU A 100 -25.69 15.86 -9.67
CA LEU A 100 -26.28 15.47 -10.94
C LEU A 100 -26.26 16.65 -11.91
N CYS A 101 -25.82 16.37 -13.13
CA CYS A 101 -25.78 17.32 -14.24
C CYS A 101 -26.32 16.70 -15.51
N VAL A 102 -27.09 17.48 -16.26
CA VAL A 102 -27.65 17.09 -17.56
C VAL A 102 -27.21 18.10 -18.61
N PHE A 103 -26.81 17.61 -19.78
CA PHE A 103 -26.38 18.40 -20.92
C PHE A 103 -27.18 17.97 -22.16
N ALA A 104 -27.75 18.92 -22.88
CA ALA A 104 -28.42 18.66 -24.15
C ALA A 104 -27.43 18.82 -25.31
N GLN A 105 -27.45 17.87 -26.25
CA GLN A 105 -26.54 17.88 -27.39
C GLN A 105 -27.17 18.53 -28.63
N PHE A 106 -26.52 19.58 -29.14
CA PHE A 106 -26.90 20.31 -30.35
C PHE A 106 -25.72 20.43 -31.31
N ASN A 107 -25.80 19.78 -32.48
CA ASN A 107 -24.75 19.81 -33.51
C ASN A 107 -23.34 19.55 -32.96
N GLY A 108 -23.21 18.59 -32.04
CA GLY A 108 -21.94 18.21 -31.41
C GLY A 108 -21.56 19.04 -30.17
N ASN A 109 -22.25 20.14 -29.87
CA ASN A 109 -22.01 20.95 -28.68
C ASN A 109 -22.93 20.55 -27.52
N LEU A 110 -22.41 20.56 -26.30
CA LEU A 110 -23.15 20.29 -25.07
C LEU A 110 -23.62 21.60 -24.44
N ILE A 111 -24.94 21.73 -24.26
CA ILE A 111 -25.56 22.86 -23.56
C ILE A 111 -25.99 22.37 -22.16
N PRO A 112 -25.45 22.92 -21.07
CA PRO A 112 -25.82 22.49 -19.72
C PRO A 112 -27.25 22.89 -19.37
N ALA A 113 -27.94 22.08 -18.57
CA ALA A 113 -29.16 22.51 -17.89
C ALA A 113 -28.85 23.68 -16.95
N LYS A 114 -29.81 24.60 -16.79
CA LYS A 114 -29.63 25.84 -16.01
C LYS A 114 -29.19 25.60 -14.56
N ASN A 115 -29.66 24.51 -13.97
CA ASN A 115 -29.45 24.13 -12.58
C ASN A 115 -28.54 22.90 -12.44
N ASN A 116 -27.58 22.72 -13.35
CA ASN A 116 -26.56 21.68 -13.23
C ASN A 116 -25.80 21.79 -11.90
N GLY A 117 -25.49 20.63 -11.32
CA GLY A 117 -24.82 20.51 -10.02
C GLY A 117 -25.81 20.27 -8.91
N ILE A 118 -26.89 19.54 -9.18
CA ILE A 118 -27.92 19.27 -8.17
C ILE A 118 -27.36 18.24 -7.20
N ALA A 119 -27.18 18.65 -5.94
CA ALA A 119 -26.82 17.75 -4.86
C ALA A 119 -27.94 16.73 -4.62
N VAL A 120 -27.58 15.45 -4.56
CA VAL A 120 -28.46 14.34 -4.25
C VAL A 120 -27.75 13.40 -3.29
N THR A 121 -28.27 13.26 -2.08
CA THR A 121 -27.87 12.27 -1.10
C THR A 121 -28.77 11.04 -1.24
N ILE A 122 -28.17 9.88 -1.48
CA ILE A 122 -28.86 8.59 -1.45
C ILE A 122 -28.70 8.04 -0.03
N ASP A 123 -29.79 7.92 0.71
CA ASP A 123 -29.84 7.48 2.11
C ASP A 123 -31.02 6.55 2.29
N ARG A 124 -30.76 5.23 2.25
CA ARG A 124 -31.79 4.19 2.12
C ARG A 124 -31.97 3.39 3.41
N PHE A 125 -31.02 3.43 4.33
CA PHE A 125 -31.03 2.67 5.57
C PHE A 125 -31.20 3.54 6.80
N ALA A 126 -31.67 2.93 7.89
CA ALA A 126 -31.82 3.62 9.17
C ALA A 126 -30.48 3.74 9.91
N PRO A 127 -30.30 4.76 10.78
CA PRO A 127 -29.08 4.96 11.54
C PRO A 127 -28.75 3.73 12.40
N VAL A 128 -27.48 3.32 12.37
CA VAL A 128 -27.01 2.20 13.20
C VAL A 128 -26.51 2.75 14.53
N VAL A 129 -27.07 2.24 15.63
CA VAL A 129 -26.75 2.68 17.00
C VAL A 129 -26.15 1.54 17.80
N THR A 130 -24.99 1.76 18.42
CA THR A 130 -24.27 0.76 19.23
C THR A 130 -24.07 1.26 20.65
N MET A 131 -24.31 0.43 21.67
CA MET A 131 -24.10 0.76 23.10
C MET A 131 -23.34 -0.35 23.85
N PRO A 132 -22.33 -0.05 24.69
CA PRO A 132 -21.44 -1.09 25.23
C PRO A 132 -21.86 -1.84 26.51
N GLU A 133 -22.92 -1.47 27.26
CA GLU A 133 -23.27 -2.16 28.53
C GLU A 133 -24.77 -2.24 28.87
N ASP A 134 -25.16 -3.35 29.53
CA ASP A 134 -26.50 -3.64 30.08
C ASP A 134 -26.61 -3.25 31.58
N VAL A 135 -27.55 -2.36 31.88
CA VAL A 135 -28.11 -1.97 33.20
C VAL A 135 -27.13 -1.53 34.31
N GLN A 136 -27.01 -0.22 34.52
CA GLN A 136 -26.19 0.37 35.61
C GLN A 136 -27.02 0.69 36.87
N THR A 137 -26.48 0.41 38.05
CA THR A 137 -26.99 0.91 39.34
C THR A 137 -26.24 2.18 39.70
N VAL A 138 -26.95 3.29 39.84
CA VAL A 138 -26.38 4.63 40.01
C VAL A 138 -27.03 5.36 41.17
N SER A 139 -26.22 5.98 42.01
CA SER A 139 -26.67 6.83 43.14
C SER A 139 -26.36 8.31 42.93
N SER A 140 -25.89 8.67 41.72
CA SER A 140 -25.61 10.05 41.30
C SER A 140 -25.74 10.19 39.78
N ARG A 141 -25.80 11.44 39.28
CA ARG A 141 -26.02 11.76 37.85
C ARG A 141 -24.92 11.14 36.98
N PHE A 142 -25.30 10.59 35.82
CA PHE A 142 -24.38 9.92 34.88
C PHE A 142 -24.69 10.27 33.42
N ASN A 143 -23.76 9.97 32.51
CA ASN A 143 -23.92 10.19 31.07
C ASN A 143 -23.80 8.85 30.32
N PRO A 144 -24.71 8.52 29.40
CA PRO A 144 -24.63 7.28 28.64
C PRO A 144 -23.56 7.37 27.54
N THR A 145 -22.85 6.27 27.30
CA THR A 145 -21.91 6.10 26.17
C THR A 145 -22.58 5.35 25.03
N PHE A 146 -22.60 5.91 23.82
CA PHE A 146 -23.13 5.27 22.61
C PHE A 146 -22.48 5.85 21.35
N GLU A 147 -22.52 5.10 20.26
CA GLU A 147 -22.06 5.50 18.93
C GLU A 147 -23.22 5.41 17.93
N ILE A 148 -23.34 6.40 17.04
CA ILE A 148 -24.33 6.43 15.95
C ILE A 148 -23.57 6.59 14.65
N ASN A 149 -23.78 5.68 13.71
CA ASN A 149 -23.23 5.74 12.37
C ASN A 149 -24.38 5.89 11.36
N ASP A 150 -24.36 6.97 10.59
CA ASP A 150 -25.36 7.32 9.58
C ASP A 150 -24.79 8.32 8.57
N ILE A 151 -25.27 8.27 7.33
CA ILE A 151 -24.75 9.13 6.26
C ILE A 151 -25.43 10.50 6.20
N SER A 152 -26.64 10.65 6.77
CA SER A 152 -27.31 11.93 6.94
C SER A 152 -27.30 12.41 8.39
N LYS A 153 -27.73 13.65 8.62
CA LYS A 153 -27.70 14.23 9.97
C LYS A 153 -28.78 13.59 10.83
N VAL A 154 -28.35 12.94 11.91
CA VAL A 154 -29.25 12.31 12.87
C VAL A 154 -29.66 13.29 13.98
N SER A 155 -30.95 13.33 14.27
CA SER A 155 -31.51 13.92 15.47
C SER A 155 -31.76 12.83 16.52
N ILE A 156 -31.44 13.10 17.79
CA ILE A 156 -31.71 12.18 18.89
C ILE A 156 -32.75 12.78 19.82
N VAL A 157 -33.63 11.94 20.34
CA VAL A 157 -34.58 12.32 21.40
C VAL A 157 -34.58 11.25 22.48
N TRP A 158 -34.22 11.67 23.69
CA TRP A 158 -34.27 10.88 24.91
C TRP A 158 -35.61 11.06 25.59
N THR A 159 -36.24 9.94 25.92
CA THR A 159 -37.52 9.89 26.61
C THR A 159 -37.48 8.87 27.72
N GLN A 160 -38.10 9.18 28.85
CA GLN A 160 -38.41 8.14 29.83
C GLN A 160 -39.55 7.29 29.26
N LEU A 161 -39.33 5.97 29.20
CA LEU A 161 -40.40 5.03 28.87
C LEU A 161 -41.17 4.60 30.10
N SER A 162 -40.47 4.31 31.20
CA SER A 162 -41.07 3.90 32.46
C SER A 162 -40.11 4.16 33.63
N GLY A 163 -40.63 4.18 34.85
CA GLY A 163 -39.83 4.12 36.06
C GLY A 163 -40.55 4.68 37.27
N ASP A 164 -40.02 4.37 38.44
CA ASP A 164 -40.71 4.63 39.71
C ASP A 164 -40.82 6.12 40.05
N GLY A 165 -40.13 7.00 39.32
CA GLY A 165 -40.14 8.45 39.44
C GLY A 165 -39.98 9.21 38.13
N ILE A 166 -39.46 10.44 38.18
CA ILE A 166 -39.21 11.25 36.99
C ILE A 166 -37.72 11.21 36.68
N VAL A 167 -37.37 10.81 35.46
CA VAL A 167 -36.02 10.93 34.91
C VAL A 167 -35.86 12.36 34.38
N SER A 168 -34.82 13.04 34.86
CA SER A 168 -34.41 14.35 34.36
C SER A 168 -33.24 14.18 33.40
N PHE A 169 -33.39 14.73 32.19
CA PHE A 169 -32.35 14.86 31.18
C PHE A 169 -31.92 16.33 31.11
N ASP A 170 -30.64 16.61 31.26
CA ASP A 170 -30.15 18.00 31.17
C ASP A 170 -30.39 18.61 29.78
N ASN A 171 -30.27 17.79 28.74
CA ASN A 171 -30.71 18.14 27.38
C ASN A 171 -31.17 16.86 26.66
N PRO A 172 -32.49 16.63 26.51
CA PRO A 172 -33.03 15.40 25.94
C PRO A 172 -32.77 15.24 24.44
N SER A 173 -32.26 16.26 23.76
CA SER A 173 -31.85 16.18 22.35
C SER A 173 -30.33 16.16 22.16
N SER A 174 -29.58 16.16 23.27
CA SER A 174 -28.13 15.99 23.22
C SER A 174 -27.79 14.55 22.91
N MET A 175 -26.64 14.36 22.25
CA MET A 175 -26.04 13.04 22.17
C MET A 175 -25.79 12.51 23.59
N THR A 176 -24.98 13.16 24.43
CA THR A 176 -24.61 12.64 25.75
C THR A 176 -25.31 13.39 26.89
N PRO A 177 -26.64 13.20 27.13
CA PRO A 177 -27.34 13.91 28.20
C PRO A 177 -26.82 13.48 29.58
N GLY A 178 -26.77 14.41 30.53
CA GLY A 178 -26.73 14.06 31.94
C GLY A 178 -28.09 13.50 32.37
N ILE A 179 -28.11 12.31 32.94
CA ILE A 179 -29.31 11.57 33.35
C ILE A 179 -29.32 11.42 34.87
N SER A 180 -30.46 11.72 35.48
CA SER A 180 -30.71 11.52 36.90
C SER A 180 -32.17 11.17 37.15
N ALA A 181 -32.49 10.59 38.30
CA ALA A 181 -33.87 10.41 38.73
C ALA A 181 -34.10 10.99 40.12
N ASN A 182 -35.36 11.19 40.49
CA ASN A 182 -35.72 11.91 41.71
C ASN A 182 -36.17 11.01 42.87
N ARG A 183 -36.07 9.69 42.72
CA ARG A 183 -36.33 8.71 43.78
C ARG A 183 -35.72 7.36 43.48
N THR A 184 -35.45 6.57 44.51
CA THR A 184 -34.97 5.19 44.34
C THR A 184 -35.93 4.37 43.48
N GLY A 185 -35.43 3.65 42.48
CA GLY A 185 -36.24 2.81 41.61
C GLY A 185 -35.60 2.46 40.28
N LEU A 186 -36.24 1.58 39.51
CA LEU A 186 -35.77 1.18 38.19
C LEU A 186 -36.37 2.08 37.11
N TYR A 187 -35.54 2.59 36.21
CA TYR A 187 -35.94 3.49 35.14
C TYR A 187 -35.57 2.90 33.79
N LYS A 188 -36.46 3.05 32.82
CA LYS A 188 -36.26 2.66 31.43
C LYS A 188 -36.33 3.92 30.58
N ILE A 189 -35.28 4.15 29.81
CA ILE A 189 -35.13 5.30 28.94
C ILE A 189 -34.95 4.84 27.50
N LYS A 190 -35.49 5.60 26.56
CA LYS A 190 -35.38 5.36 25.13
C LYS A 190 -34.71 6.54 24.48
N ALA A 191 -33.69 6.27 23.68
CA ALA A 191 -33.20 7.22 22.71
C ALA A 191 -33.68 6.79 21.32
N THR A 192 -34.30 7.75 20.62
CA THR A 192 -34.71 7.57 19.22
C THR A 192 -33.79 8.41 18.37
N ALA A 193 -32.94 7.77 17.59
CA ALA A 193 -32.15 8.38 16.54
C ALA A 193 -33.00 8.42 15.27
N THR A 194 -33.24 9.59 14.71
CA THR A 194 -34.00 9.78 13.47
C THR A 194 -33.14 10.59 12.50
N ASP A 195 -32.89 10.02 11.34
CA ASP A 195 -32.15 10.66 10.26
C ASP A 195 -32.98 11.78 9.58
N GLN A 196 -32.44 12.43 8.55
CA GLN A 196 -33.15 13.52 7.85
C GLN A 196 -34.28 13.02 6.93
N VAL A 197 -34.25 11.74 6.57
CA VAL A 197 -35.22 11.06 5.69
C VAL A 197 -36.47 10.63 6.47
N GLY A 198 -36.34 10.50 7.80
CA GLY A 198 -37.35 9.98 8.69
C GLY A 198 -37.17 8.51 9.04
N ASN A 199 -36.07 7.85 8.62
CA ASN A 199 -35.75 6.54 9.15
C ASN A 199 -35.28 6.72 10.59
N SER A 200 -35.81 5.87 11.47
CA SER A 200 -35.51 5.96 12.89
C SER A 200 -35.11 4.63 13.46
N THR A 201 -34.01 4.63 14.20
CA THR A 201 -33.61 3.52 15.06
C THR A 201 -33.80 3.95 16.50
N SER A 202 -34.47 3.10 17.27
CA SER A 202 -34.68 3.33 18.69
C SER A 202 -33.92 2.30 19.48
N PHE A 203 -33.24 2.76 20.53
CA PHE A 203 -32.68 1.87 21.53
C PHE A 203 -33.23 2.23 22.89
N THR A 204 -33.24 1.24 23.77
CA THR A 204 -33.78 1.36 25.10
C THR A 204 -32.78 0.82 26.10
N SER A 205 -32.54 1.56 27.17
CA SER A 205 -31.64 1.18 28.25
C SER A 205 -32.35 1.29 29.60
N GLN A 206 -31.87 0.56 30.60
CA GLN A 206 -32.40 0.60 31.97
C GLN A 206 -31.31 1.02 32.94
N PHE A 207 -31.68 1.74 34.00
CA PHE A 207 -30.80 2.01 35.13
C PHE A 207 -31.58 2.02 36.44
N PHE A 208 -30.98 1.55 37.53
CA PHE A 208 -31.57 1.65 38.86
C PHE A 208 -30.99 2.87 39.58
N TRP A 209 -31.86 3.80 39.99
CA TRP A 209 -31.47 4.95 40.81
C TRP A 209 -31.60 4.58 42.28
N ASP A 210 -30.62 4.90 43.13
CA ASP A 210 -30.70 4.71 44.58
C ASP A 210 -30.40 6.00 45.36
N GLU A 211 -31.41 6.49 46.09
CA GLU A 211 -31.43 7.75 46.84
C GLU A 211 -31.04 7.59 48.32
N ALA A 212 -30.97 6.38 48.90
CA ALA A 212 -30.75 6.21 50.35
C ALA A 212 -29.78 5.06 50.71
N ALA A 213 -28.74 5.43 51.47
CA ALA A 213 -27.68 4.55 51.95
C ALA A 213 -28.14 3.35 52.83
N ALA A 214 -27.31 2.29 52.77
CA ALA A 214 -27.11 1.20 53.74
C ALA A 214 -28.12 0.03 53.81
N VAL A 215 -28.00 -0.90 52.85
CA VAL A 215 -28.31 -2.34 53.05
C VAL A 215 -27.04 -3.02 53.63
N PRO A 216 -27.12 -4.05 54.51
CA PRO A 216 -25.94 -4.83 54.89
C PRO A 216 -25.23 -5.31 53.62
N SER A 217 -24.00 -4.85 53.44
CA SER A 217 -23.25 -4.83 52.19
C SER A 217 -22.93 -6.19 51.56
N ASP A 218 -23.30 -7.29 52.20
CA ASP A 218 -22.69 -8.60 51.92
C ASP A 218 -23.71 -9.71 51.57
N ALA A 219 -25.02 -9.42 51.52
CA ALA A 219 -26.03 -10.42 51.17
C ALA A 219 -26.26 -10.49 49.64
N LEU A 220 -25.82 -11.56 49.00
CA LEU A 220 -25.91 -11.75 47.55
C LEU A 220 -26.62 -13.05 47.18
N LEU A 221 -27.43 -13.00 46.11
CA LEU A 221 -28.04 -14.17 45.51
C LEU A 221 -27.32 -14.46 44.18
N VAL A 222 -26.29 -15.30 44.26
CA VAL A 222 -25.38 -15.58 43.14
C VAL A 222 -25.77 -16.87 42.43
N ARG A 223 -25.36 -16.99 41.16
CA ARG A 223 -25.48 -18.24 40.40
C ARG A 223 -24.69 -19.36 41.08
N SER A 224 -25.20 -20.59 41.02
CA SER A 224 -24.61 -21.74 41.70
C SER A 224 -24.78 -23.03 40.89
N GLY A 225 -23.94 -24.02 41.16
CA GLY A 225 -23.98 -25.32 40.51
C GLY A 225 -23.77 -25.22 39.00
N ILE A 226 -24.60 -25.92 38.23
CA ILE A 226 -24.56 -25.90 36.75
C ILE A 226 -24.79 -24.51 36.15
N ALA A 227 -25.50 -23.62 36.85
CA ALA A 227 -25.84 -22.31 36.34
C ALA A 227 -24.74 -21.25 36.57
N THR A 228 -23.59 -21.63 37.12
CA THR A 228 -22.47 -20.70 37.43
C THR A 228 -21.96 -19.98 36.18
N ASN A 229 -21.96 -20.64 35.02
CA ASN A 229 -21.62 -20.04 33.73
C ASN A 229 -22.74 -19.15 33.15
N GLY A 230 -23.90 -19.08 33.81
CA GLY A 230 -25.06 -18.31 33.38
C GLY A 230 -26.07 -19.04 32.50
N TYR A 231 -25.77 -20.27 32.08
CA TYR A 231 -26.58 -21.00 31.12
C TYR A 231 -27.01 -22.37 31.65
N ILE A 232 -28.17 -22.84 31.20
CA ILE A 232 -28.62 -24.22 31.34
C ILE A 232 -28.80 -24.75 29.93
N ASN A 233 -27.87 -25.60 29.50
CA ASN A 233 -27.93 -26.26 28.20
C ASN A 233 -28.81 -27.51 28.24
N PHE A 234 -28.92 -28.17 27.09
CA PHE A 234 -29.65 -29.42 26.95
C PHE A 234 -29.16 -30.50 27.92
N ALA A 235 -27.85 -30.70 28.11
CA ALA A 235 -27.33 -31.73 29.01
C ALA A 235 -27.66 -31.44 30.49
N ASP A 236 -27.68 -30.16 30.86
CA ASP A 236 -27.90 -29.70 32.23
C ASP A 236 -29.39 -29.65 32.63
N ARG A 237 -30.32 -29.75 31.66
CA ARG A 237 -31.77 -29.55 31.85
C ARG A 237 -32.43 -30.41 32.94
N LEU A 238 -31.82 -31.54 33.30
CA LEU A 238 -32.33 -32.46 34.33
C LEU A 238 -31.56 -32.39 35.67
N ASN A 239 -30.59 -31.47 35.81
CA ASN A 239 -29.73 -31.40 36.99
C ASN A 239 -30.49 -30.89 38.22
N SER A 240 -30.44 -31.64 39.32
CA SER A 240 -31.20 -31.35 40.54
C SER A 240 -30.49 -30.42 41.53
N GLN A 241 -29.36 -29.81 41.18
CA GLN A 241 -28.68 -28.82 42.02
C GLN A 241 -29.40 -27.46 41.96
N PRO A 242 -29.41 -26.68 43.06
CA PRO A 242 -29.98 -25.33 43.05
C PRO A 242 -29.24 -24.40 42.08
N LEU A 243 -30.00 -23.64 41.29
CA LEU A 243 -29.45 -22.72 40.27
C LEU A 243 -28.82 -21.45 40.86
N TRP A 244 -29.19 -21.12 42.11
CA TRP A 244 -28.66 -20.00 42.85
C TRP A 244 -28.23 -20.41 44.26
N GLN A 245 -27.44 -19.57 44.90
CA GLN A 245 -27.07 -19.71 46.30
C GLN A 245 -27.17 -18.35 46.98
N LEU A 246 -27.82 -18.34 48.15
CA LEU A 246 -27.81 -17.18 49.02
C LEU A 246 -26.51 -17.18 49.85
N GLN A 247 -25.71 -16.13 49.70
CA GLN A 247 -24.55 -15.87 50.54
C GLN A 247 -24.93 -14.82 51.58
N ASN A 248 -24.86 -15.17 52.87
CA ASN A 248 -25.07 -14.23 53.98
C ASN A 248 -24.28 -14.64 55.23
N ASN A 249 -24.00 -13.70 56.13
CA ASN A 249 -23.24 -13.92 57.37
C ASN A 249 -24.10 -14.39 58.56
N GLY A 250 -25.19 -15.13 58.31
CA GLY A 250 -25.87 -15.97 59.30
C GLY A 250 -26.64 -15.25 60.42
N SER A 251 -27.90 -14.86 60.15
CA SER A 251 -29.03 -14.76 61.12
C SER A 251 -30.37 -14.38 60.45
N LEU A 252 -30.51 -14.56 59.13
CA LEU A 252 -31.69 -14.13 58.37
C LEU A 252 -32.53 -15.33 57.93
N VAL A 253 -33.86 -15.22 58.05
CA VAL A 253 -34.81 -16.15 57.44
C VAL A 253 -35.05 -15.72 56.00
N ALA A 254 -34.79 -16.61 55.04
CA ALA A 254 -34.99 -16.37 53.61
C ALA A 254 -36.20 -17.15 53.08
N GLN A 255 -37.05 -16.45 52.33
CA GLN A 255 -38.11 -17.04 51.52
C GLN A 255 -37.90 -16.63 50.06
N TYR A 256 -38.22 -17.51 49.13
CA TYR A 256 -37.95 -17.32 47.70
C TYR A 256 -39.24 -17.33 46.88
N THR A 257 -39.18 -16.73 45.70
CA THR A 257 -40.20 -16.94 44.67
C THR A 257 -39.97 -18.28 43.97
N VAL A 258 -40.91 -18.71 43.12
CA VAL A 258 -40.55 -19.62 42.01
C VAL A 258 -39.57 -18.92 41.06
N ALA A 259 -38.89 -19.67 40.19
CA ALA A 259 -38.09 -19.05 39.13
C ALA A 259 -38.99 -18.20 38.23
N ILE A 260 -38.67 -16.93 38.05
CA ILE A 260 -39.50 -15.98 37.28
C ILE A 260 -38.83 -15.76 35.93
N ALA A 261 -39.58 -15.98 34.84
CA ALA A 261 -39.11 -15.62 33.51
C ALA A 261 -38.99 -14.09 33.41
N ASP A 262 -37.81 -13.62 33.03
CA ASP A 262 -37.48 -12.20 32.91
C ASP A 262 -36.72 -11.90 31.59
N PRO A 263 -37.28 -12.24 30.42
CA PRO A 263 -36.62 -12.04 29.12
C PRO A 263 -36.38 -10.57 28.76
N GLY A 264 -37.06 -9.64 29.45
CA GLY A 264 -36.89 -8.19 29.27
C GLY A 264 -36.19 -7.48 30.43
N PHE A 265 -35.60 -8.24 31.37
CA PHE A 265 -34.93 -7.76 32.59
C PHE A 265 -35.78 -6.81 33.46
N SER A 266 -37.10 -6.90 33.34
CA SER A 266 -38.10 -5.98 33.91
C SER A 266 -38.64 -6.40 35.28
N VAL A 267 -38.39 -7.63 35.73
CA VAL A 267 -38.96 -8.13 37.00
C VAL A 267 -38.29 -7.44 38.19
N SER A 268 -39.07 -6.77 39.02
CA SER A 268 -38.61 -6.16 40.29
C SER A 268 -38.91 -7.07 41.48
N CYS A 269 -37.90 -7.37 42.28
CA CYS A 269 -38.05 -8.10 43.54
C CYS A 269 -38.42 -7.13 44.66
N ASN A 270 -39.70 -7.07 45.01
CA ASN A 270 -40.22 -6.24 46.09
C ASN A 270 -41.44 -6.93 46.73
N SER A 271 -42.15 -6.25 47.62
CA SER A 271 -43.31 -6.80 48.33
C SER A 271 -44.48 -7.26 47.44
N SER A 272 -44.50 -6.92 46.15
CA SER A 272 -45.52 -7.37 45.20
C SER A 272 -45.34 -8.81 44.70
N GLN A 273 -44.15 -9.40 44.87
CA GLN A 273 -43.89 -10.79 44.50
C GLN A 273 -44.34 -11.77 45.60
N SER A 274 -44.69 -13.00 45.22
CA SER A 274 -45.08 -14.08 46.15
C SER A 274 -43.88 -14.93 46.59
N TYR A 275 -43.52 -14.84 47.87
CA TYR A 275 -42.35 -15.52 48.46
C TYR A 275 -42.75 -16.74 49.28
N ASP A 276 -43.31 -17.74 48.59
CA ASP A 276 -43.90 -18.94 49.24
C ASP A 276 -42.95 -20.14 49.25
N GLN A 277 -41.76 -20.02 48.66
CA GLN A 277 -40.79 -21.12 48.56
C GLN A 277 -39.75 -21.06 49.68
N SER A 278 -39.46 -22.21 50.30
CA SER A 278 -38.34 -22.37 51.25
C SER A 278 -37.05 -22.88 50.58
N ASN A 279 -37.14 -23.39 49.36
CA ASN A 279 -36.02 -23.92 48.59
C ASN A 279 -35.77 -23.09 47.33
N ILE A 280 -34.51 -23.02 46.90
CA ILE A 280 -34.10 -22.39 45.65
C ILE A 280 -34.42 -23.32 44.46
N PRO A 281 -34.96 -22.79 43.34
CA PRO A 281 -35.26 -23.58 42.14
C PRO A 281 -34.04 -24.29 41.52
N LYS A 282 -34.32 -25.38 40.81
CA LYS A 282 -33.39 -26.27 40.12
C LYS A 282 -33.67 -26.26 38.61
N ALA A 283 -32.78 -26.82 37.80
CA ALA A 283 -32.93 -26.84 36.33
C ALA A 283 -34.28 -27.44 35.84
N PRO A 284 -34.77 -28.56 36.40
CA PRO A 284 -36.07 -29.14 36.02
C PRO A 284 -37.28 -28.24 36.30
N ASP A 285 -37.15 -27.27 37.20
CA ASP A 285 -38.23 -26.34 37.55
C ASP A 285 -38.46 -25.30 36.44
N LEU A 286 -37.52 -25.16 35.50
CA LEU A 286 -37.62 -24.30 34.32
C LEU A 286 -37.99 -25.19 33.12
N THR A 287 -39.22 -25.07 32.63
CA THR A 287 -39.77 -25.97 31.59
C THR A 287 -39.70 -25.41 30.17
N VAL A 288 -39.40 -24.12 30.00
CA VAL A 288 -39.33 -23.42 28.71
C VAL A 288 -37.99 -22.68 28.62
N ASP A 289 -37.44 -22.57 27.41
CA ASP A 289 -36.23 -21.77 27.18
C ASP A 289 -36.51 -20.27 27.35
N GLY A 290 -35.56 -19.57 27.96
CA GLY A 290 -35.70 -18.16 28.30
C GLY A 290 -34.77 -17.74 29.44
N THR A 291 -34.78 -16.44 29.73
CA THR A 291 -34.00 -15.85 30.83
C THR A 291 -34.82 -15.87 32.11
N TYR A 292 -34.24 -16.36 33.20
CA TYR A 292 -34.89 -16.50 34.50
C TYR A 292 -34.11 -15.80 35.61
N ILE A 293 -34.83 -15.31 36.61
CA ILE A 293 -34.30 -14.75 37.84
C ILE A 293 -34.99 -15.38 39.05
N LEU A 294 -34.40 -15.20 40.22
CA LEU A 294 -34.97 -15.55 41.51
C LEU A 294 -35.03 -14.29 42.39
N CYS A 295 -36.16 -14.09 43.06
CA CYS A 295 -36.26 -13.11 44.12
C CYS A 295 -36.18 -13.80 45.48
N ALA A 296 -35.46 -13.19 46.43
CA ALA A 296 -35.48 -13.60 47.83
C ALA A 296 -35.97 -12.47 48.73
N LYS A 297 -36.77 -12.81 49.73
CA LYS A 297 -37.18 -11.95 50.83
C LYS A 297 -36.41 -12.36 52.08
N LEU A 298 -35.62 -11.43 52.61
CA LEU A 298 -34.81 -11.61 53.80
C LEU A 298 -35.46 -10.90 54.99
N SER A 299 -35.57 -11.59 56.12
CA SER A 299 -36.14 -11.01 57.34
C SER A 299 -35.35 -11.41 58.59
N SER A 300 -35.15 -10.43 59.49
CA SER A 300 -34.72 -10.65 60.88
C SER A 300 -35.85 -10.26 61.84
N ILE A 301 -35.92 -10.91 63.00
CA ILE A 301 -36.94 -10.65 64.03
C ILE A 301 -36.93 -9.16 64.39
N GLY A 302 -38.01 -8.44 64.08
CA GLY A 302 -38.19 -7.01 64.41
C GLY A 302 -37.66 -5.99 63.39
N SER A 303 -37.25 -6.40 62.19
CA SER A 303 -36.76 -5.50 61.11
C SER A 303 -37.65 -5.55 59.86
N ALA A 304 -37.63 -4.49 59.05
CA ALA A 304 -38.30 -4.46 57.75
C ALA A 304 -37.66 -5.50 56.79
N ALA A 305 -38.49 -6.20 56.02
CA ALA A 305 -38.00 -7.18 55.07
C ALA A 305 -37.23 -6.51 53.93
N VAL A 306 -36.10 -7.12 53.55
CA VAL A 306 -35.29 -6.70 52.40
C VAL A 306 -35.51 -7.68 51.26
N TYR A 307 -35.58 -7.16 50.03
CA TYR A 307 -35.80 -7.97 48.83
C TYR A 307 -34.56 -7.90 47.95
N ILE A 308 -34.03 -9.06 47.55
CA ILE A 308 -32.87 -9.16 46.67
C ILE A 308 -33.21 -9.95 45.41
N LYS A 309 -32.64 -9.53 44.28
CA LYS A 309 -32.78 -10.15 42.96
C LYS A 309 -31.50 -10.92 42.63
N SER A 310 -31.64 -12.12 42.08
CA SER A 310 -30.49 -12.89 41.61
C SER A 310 -29.91 -12.33 40.31
N GLN A 311 -28.68 -12.72 40.00
CA GLN A 311 -28.22 -12.71 38.61
C GLN A 311 -29.10 -13.63 37.75
N SER A 312 -29.29 -13.29 36.48
CA SER A 312 -30.10 -14.09 35.56
C SER A 312 -29.41 -15.38 35.14
N VAL A 313 -30.21 -16.41 34.89
CA VAL A 313 -29.81 -17.69 34.30
C VAL A 313 -30.62 -17.89 33.03
N VAL A 314 -29.96 -18.15 31.91
CA VAL A 314 -30.61 -18.41 30.62
C VAL A 314 -30.72 -19.91 30.43
N ARG A 315 -31.94 -20.42 30.28
CA ARG A 315 -32.16 -21.78 29.83
C ARG A 315 -32.28 -21.75 28.31
N ASP A 316 -31.38 -22.48 27.64
CA ASP A 316 -31.38 -22.65 26.20
C ASP A 316 -31.02 -24.10 25.88
N THR A 317 -32.02 -24.84 25.41
CA THR A 317 -31.89 -26.27 25.14
C THR A 317 -31.87 -26.58 23.65
N LEU A 318 -31.91 -25.57 22.79
CA LEU A 318 -31.92 -25.71 21.34
C LEU A 318 -30.50 -25.66 20.79
N ALA A 319 -30.06 -26.73 20.13
CA ALA A 319 -28.76 -26.76 19.48
C ALA A 319 -28.76 -25.94 18.16
N PRO A 320 -27.59 -25.45 17.69
CA PRO A 320 -27.46 -24.78 16.41
C PRO A 320 -28.01 -25.59 15.24
N ILE A 321 -28.57 -24.91 14.23
CA ILE A 321 -29.15 -25.54 13.05
C ILE A 321 -28.27 -25.25 11.82
N VAL A 322 -27.92 -26.30 11.06
CA VAL A 322 -27.20 -26.19 9.80
C VAL A 322 -28.18 -26.28 8.64
N SER A 323 -28.16 -25.27 7.76
CA SER A 323 -29.02 -25.21 6.58
C SER A 323 -28.33 -25.70 5.30
N SER A 324 -27.02 -25.51 5.18
CA SER A 324 -26.21 -26.08 4.09
C SER A 324 -24.76 -26.28 4.50
N PHE A 325 -24.13 -27.33 3.98
CA PHE A 325 -22.68 -27.50 4.02
C PHE A 325 -22.22 -28.18 2.72
N ILE A 326 -21.82 -27.38 1.75
CA ILE A 326 -21.57 -27.81 0.37
C ILE A 326 -20.17 -27.43 -0.07
N SER A 327 -19.64 -28.13 -1.08
CA SER A 327 -18.35 -27.78 -1.69
C SER A 327 -18.41 -26.36 -2.28
N ALA A 328 -17.30 -25.63 -2.22
CA ALA A 328 -17.23 -24.23 -2.62
C ALA A 328 -15.93 -23.93 -3.36
N ASN A 329 -15.84 -22.72 -3.92
CA ASN A 329 -14.71 -22.26 -4.71
C ASN A 329 -14.40 -23.24 -5.86
N GLU A 330 -13.14 -23.62 -6.06
CA GLU A 330 -12.77 -24.53 -7.14
C GLU A 330 -13.29 -25.96 -6.91
N ALA A 331 -13.66 -26.35 -5.69
CA ALA A 331 -14.25 -27.65 -5.41
C ALA A 331 -15.78 -27.71 -5.62
N ILE A 332 -16.41 -26.61 -6.10
CA ILE A 332 -17.87 -26.49 -6.22
C ILE A 332 -18.49 -27.51 -7.17
N ASP A 333 -17.74 -27.99 -8.16
CA ASP A 333 -18.18 -29.02 -9.10
C ASP A 333 -18.06 -30.45 -8.53
N GLY A 334 -17.59 -30.59 -7.29
CA GLY A 334 -17.39 -31.85 -6.59
C GLY A 334 -16.04 -32.51 -6.88
N TYR A 335 -15.17 -31.88 -7.67
CA TYR A 335 -13.85 -32.39 -8.03
C TYR A 335 -12.74 -31.43 -7.60
N ILE A 336 -11.55 -31.98 -7.36
CA ILE A 336 -10.31 -31.23 -7.21
C ILE A 336 -9.34 -31.84 -8.22
N ASN A 337 -9.14 -31.12 -9.32
CA ASN A 337 -8.30 -31.57 -10.42
C ASN A 337 -6.83 -31.14 -10.23
N TYR A 338 -5.97 -31.52 -11.19
CA TYR A 338 -4.54 -31.21 -11.14
C TYR A 338 -4.28 -29.69 -11.02
N VAL A 339 -5.02 -28.84 -11.72
CA VAL A 339 -4.79 -27.38 -11.72
C VAL A 339 -5.12 -26.76 -10.36
N GLU A 340 -6.14 -27.28 -9.68
CA GLU A 340 -6.70 -26.71 -8.45
C GLU A 340 -5.95 -27.14 -7.19
N ARG A 341 -5.13 -28.20 -7.26
CA ARG A 341 -4.52 -28.89 -6.11
C ARG A 341 -3.73 -28.03 -5.12
N ASN A 342 -3.27 -26.86 -5.54
CA ASN A 342 -2.49 -25.93 -4.73
C ASN A 342 -3.27 -24.67 -4.32
N SER A 343 -4.57 -24.61 -4.59
CA SER A 343 -5.41 -23.45 -4.23
C SER A 343 -5.48 -23.27 -2.71
N SER A 344 -5.33 -22.02 -2.27
CA SER A 344 -5.48 -21.62 -0.87
C SER A 344 -6.94 -21.35 -0.48
N GLN A 345 -7.89 -21.44 -1.42
CA GLN A 345 -9.32 -21.26 -1.15
C GLN A 345 -9.88 -22.42 -0.32
N GLY A 346 -10.96 -22.16 0.41
CA GLY A 346 -11.63 -23.15 1.26
C GLY A 346 -12.31 -24.26 0.44
N LEU A 347 -12.27 -25.49 0.95
CA LEU A 347 -12.88 -26.67 0.32
C LEU A 347 -14.43 -26.61 0.22
N ALA A 348 -15.08 -25.89 1.13
CA ALA A 348 -16.52 -25.90 1.30
C ALA A 348 -17.02 -24.58 1.88
N ASP A 349 -18.33 -24.38 1.90
CA ASP A 349 -19.02 -23.29 2.58
C ASP A 349 -20.17 -23.84 3.44
N ILE A 350 -20.38 -23.25 4.62
CA ILE A 350 -21.42 -23.62 5.57
C ILE A 350 -22.36 -22.45 5.83
N ILE A 351 -23.66 -22.71 5.81
CA ILE A 351 -24.70 -21.77 6.26
C ILE A 351 -25.41 -22.39 7.45
N ALA A 352 -25.27 -21.75 8.61
CA ALA A 352 -25.85 -22.19 9.88
C ALA A 352 -26.42 -21.02 10.67
N ALA A 353 -27.36 -21.30 11.57
CA ALA A 353 -27.99 -20.33 12.45
C ALA A 353 -27.92 -20.80 13.91
N GLY A 354 -27.81 -19.84 14.84
CA GLY A 354 -27.77 -20.11 16.29
C GLY A 354 -26.42 -20.57 16.84
N ALA A 355 -25.38 -20.71 16.02
CA ALA A 355 -24.03 -21.03 16.50
C ALA A 355 -23.27 -19.76 16.92
N SER A 356 -22.57 -19.82 18.06
CA SER A 356 -21.59 -18.80 18.47
C SER A 356 -20.17 -19.19 18.08
N GLU A 357 -19.91 -20.47 17.83
CA GLU A 357 -18.62 -20.99 17.39
C GLU A 357 -18.81 -22.13 16.37
N ILE A 358 -17.99 -22.15 15.32
CA ILE A 358 -17.92 -23.24 14.35
C ILE A 358 -16.46 -23.68 14.20
N THR A 359 -16.21 -24.97 14.37
CA THR A 359 -14.89 -25.59 14.18
C THR A 359 -14.96 -26.73 13.18
N TYR A 360 -13.86 -27.01 12.49
CA TYR A 360 -13.79 -27.95 11.38
C TYR A 360 -12.73 -29.03 11.62
N SER A 361 -13.00 -30.24 11.16
CA SER A 361 -11.97 -31.28 11.03
C SER A 361 -10.95 -30.89 9.96
N HIS A 362 -9.83 -31.61 9.88
CA HIS A 362 -9.10 -31.68 8.60
C HIS A 362 -9.96 -32.38 7.54
N ALA A 363 -9.56 -32.33 6.27
CA ALA A 363 -10.21 -33.15 5.24
C ALA A 363 -10.05 -34.64 5.56
N LEU A 364 -11.17 -35.36 5.69
CA LEU A 364 -11.20 -36.78 6.05
C LEU A 364 -11.52 -37.62 4.82
N LEU A 365 -10.77 -38.71 4.62
CA LEU A 365 -11.06 -39.69 3.58
C LEU A 365 -12.37 -40.43 3.89
N ASP A 366 -13.27 -40.46 2.92
CA ASP A 366 -14.57 -41.13 3.01
C ASP A 366 -14.91 -41.88 1.73
N GLY A 367 -13.98 -42.73 1.27
CA GLY A 367 -14.15 -43.53 0.05
C GLY A 367 -15.34 -44.50 0.10
N SER A 368 -15.83 -44.87 1.28
CA SER A 368 -17.02 -45.72 1.46
C SER A 368 -18.32 -44.94 1.68
N GLY A 369 -18.26 -43.62 1.88
CA GLY A 369 -19.41 -42.78 2.20
C GLY A 369 -19.97 -42.95 3.62
N THR A 370 -19.35 -43.80 4.45
CA THR A 370 -19.87 -44.21 5.77
C THR A 370 -19.35 -43.38 6.93
N LEU A 371 -18.47 -42.40 6.70
CA LEU A 371 -17.90 -41.56 7.77
C LEU A 371 -18.99 -40.75 8.49
N LEU A 372 -19.00 -40.81 9.82
CA LEU A 372 -19.93 -40.09 10.69
C LEU A 372 -19.20 -38.96 11.42
N CYS A 373 -19.71 -37.73 11.31
CA CYS A 373 -19.23 -36.58 12.07
C CYS A 373 -19.94 -36.55 13.43
N ASN A 374 -19.19 -36.73 14.51
CA ASN A 374 -19.72 -36.71 15.88
C ASN A 374 -18.67 -36.19 16.86
N GLY A 375 -18.95 -36.27 18.17
CA GLY A 375 -18.05 -35.81 19.22
C GLY A 375 -16.73 -36.58 19.38
N ALA A 376 -16.56 -37.74 18.72
CA ALA A 376 -15.30 -38.47 18.68
C ALA A 376 -14.35 -37.99 17.56
N THR A 377 -14.85 -37.23 16.59
CA THR A 377 -14.04 -36.60 15.54
C THR A 377 -13.26 -35.41 16.13
N SER A 378 -12.02 -35.19 15.65
CA SER A 378 -11.22 -34.02 16.03
C SER A 378 -11.56 -32.80 15.15
N TYR A 379 -11.72 -31.63 15.77
CA TYR A 379 -12.08 -30.36 15.10
C TYR A 379 -11.05 -29.24 15.42
N PRO A 380 -9.81 -29.31 14.92
CA PRO A 380 -8.75 -28.40 15.32
C PRO A 380 -8.79 -27.03 14.61
N ASN A 381 -9.58 -26.87 13.55
CA ASN A 381 -9.53 -25.67 12.70
C ASN A 381 -10.69 -24.72 12.98
N THR A 382 -10.42 -23.41 13.10
CA THR A 382 -11.44 -22.34 13.21
C THR A 382 -11.84 -21.76 11.86
N THR A 383 -11.11 -22.11 10.79
CA THR A 383 -11.43 -21.78 9.39
C THR A 383 -11.57 -23.05 8.57
N ILE A 384 -12.30 -22.99 7.47
CA ILE A 384 -12.46 -24.13 6.56
C ILE A 384 -11.08 -24.50 5.96
N PRO A 385 -10.66 -25.78 5.99
CA PRO A 385 -9.39 -26.18 5.39
C PRO A 385 -9.34 -25.85 3.90
N SER A 386 -8.16 -25.42 3.43
CA SER A 386 -7.95 -25.07 2.02
C SER A 386 -7.86 -26.30 1.11
N ILE A 387 -8.08 -26.11 -0.19
CA ILE A 387 -7.91 -27.16 -1.20
C ILE A 387 -6.50 -27.77 -1.15
N SER A 388 -5.47 -26.93 -0.97
CA SER A 388 -4.08 -27.34 -0.82
C SER A 388 -3.78 -28.22 0.41
N SER A 389 -4.70 -28.30 1.38
CA SER A 389 -4.53 -29.18 2.56
C SER A 389 -4.74 -30.66 2.24
N VAL A 390 -5.31 -30.97 1.07
CA VAL A 390 -5.54 -32.34 0.60
C VAL A 390 -4.42 -32.75 -0.36
N THR A 391 -3.55 -33.65 0.06
CA THR A 391 -2.32 -34.00 -0.68
C THR A 391 -2.38 -35.35 -1.40
N VAL A 392 -3.36 -36.19 -1.10
CA VAL A 392 -3.53 -37.55 -1.65
C VAL A 392 -4.82 -37.64 -2.45
N ASP A 393 -4.82 -38.37 -3.56
CA ASP A 393 -6.04 -38.61 -4.36
C ASP A 393 -7.02 -39.50 -3.60
N GLY A 394 -8.31 -39.17 -3.67
CA GLY A 394 -9.35 -39.86 -2.91
C GLY A 394 -10.64 -39.05 -2.80
N THR A 395 -11.65 -39.66 -2.18
CA THR A 395 -12.92 -39.00 -1.86
C THR A 395 -12.85 -38.46 -0.43
N TYR A 396 -13.13 -37.17 -0.27
CA TYR A 396 -13.00 -36.43 0.97
C TYR A 396 -14.32 -35.78 1.40
N VAL A 397 -14.42 -35.57 2.71
CA VAL A 397 -15.48 -34.80 3.38
C VAL A 397 -14.87 -33.94 4.47
N LEU A 398 -15.58 -32.90 4.88
CA LEU A 398 -15.31 -32.13 6.08
C LEU A 398 -16.40 -32.37 7.12
N CYS A 399 -15.98 -32.49 8.38
CA CYS A 399 -16.88 -32.44 9.51
C CYS A 399 -16.82 -31.05 10.14
N ALA A 400 -17.98 -30.51 10.51
CA ALA A 400 -18.06 -29.28 11.31
C ALA A 400 -18.78 -29.54 12.63
N ARG A 401 -18.27 -28.94 13.71
CA ARG A 401 -18.88 -28.89 15.03
C ARG A 401 -19.29 -27.45 15.32
N LEU A 402 -20.58 -27.26 15.55
CA LEU A 402 -21.18 -25.98 15.90
C LEU A 402 -21.53 -26.00 17.38
N SER A 403 -21.20 -24.93 18.10
CA SER A 403 -21.60 -24.73 19.49
C SER A 403 -22.30 -23.38 19.64
N ASP A 404 -23.37 -23.32 20.43
CA ASP A 404 -23.98 -22.04 20.85
C ASP A 404 -23.38 -21.52 22.17
N VAL A 405 -23.87 -20.36 22.61
CA VAL A 405 -23.42 -19.69 23.84
C VAL A 405 -23.76 -20.48 25.11
N ALA A 406 -24.77 -21.35 25.07
CA ALA A 406 -25.14 -22.23 26.19
C ALA A 406 -24.28 -23.51 26.23
N GLY A 407 -23.59 -23.83 25.13
CA GLY A 407 -22.77 -25.02 24.98
C GLY A 407 -23.51 -26.21 24.35
N ASN A 408 -24.70 -26.01 23.76
CA ASN A 408 -25.32 -27.07 22.96
C ASN A 408 -24.52 -27.27 21.68
N THR A 409 -24.40 -28.51 21.23
CA THR A 409 -23.56 -28.86 20.07
C THR A 409 -24.34 -29.59 18.99
N THR A 410 -24.06 -29.21 17.73
CA THR A 410 -24.52 -29.90 16.53
C THR A 410 -23.31 -30.28 15.67
N PHE A 411 -23.33 -31.47 15.09
CA PHE A 411 -22.30 -31.94 14.17
C PHE A 411 -22.90 -32.10 12.77
N THR A 412 -22.14 -31.71 11.74
CA THR A 412 -22.57 -31.83 10.34
C THR A 412 -21.42 -32.29 9.45
N LYS A 413 -21.77 -32.79 8.26
CA LYS A 413 -20.87 -33.36 7.26
C LYS A 413 -21.07 -32.61 5.94
N SER A 414 -19.99 -32.27 5.26
CA SER A 414 -20.04 -31.60 3.95
C SER A 414 -20.52 -32.53 2.85
N SER A 415 -20.80 -31.96 1.68
CA SER A 415 -20.86 -32.72 0.42
C SER A 415 -19.52 -33.41 0.11
N LEU A 416 -19.58 -34.49 -0.67
CA LEU A 416 -18.39 -35.25 -1.10
C LEU A 416 -17.57 -34.43 -2.09
N MET A 417 -16.24 -34.53 -1.97
CA MET A 417 -15.28 -33.94 -2.90
C MET A 417 -14.31 -35.02 -3.37
N ILE A 418 -14.06 -35.11 -4.67
CA ILE A 418 -13.15 -36.10 -5.23
C ILE A 418 -11.88 -35.41 -5.70
N ARG A 419 -10.78 -35.64 -4.99
CA ARG A 419 -9.47 -35.24 -5.46
C ARG A 419 -8.93 -36.28 -6.43
N ARG A 420 -8.70 -35.86 -7.67
CA ARG A 420 -8.06 -36.67 -8.72
C ARG A 420 -7.06 -35.80 -9.45
N THR A 421 -5.80 -35.90 -9.05
CA THR A 421 -4.69 -35.11 -9.59
C THR A 421 -3.79 -35.92 -10.51
N VAL A 422 -3.91 -37.25 -10.54
CA VAL A 422 -3.22 -38.06 -11.56
C VAL A 422 -3.85 -37.78 -12.93
N LEU A 423 -3.07 -37.15 -13.82
CA LEU A 423 -3.48 -36.92 -15.20
C LEU A 423 -3.59 -38.25 -15.97
N PRO A 424 -4.58 -38.41 -16.88
CA PRO A 424 -4.61 -39.55 -17.78
C PRO A 424 -3.35 -39.59 -18.66
N VAL A 425 -2.65 -40.71 -18.66
CA VAL A 425 -1.54 -40.99 -19.58
C VAL A 425 -2.15 -41.61 -20.83
N ILE A 426 -1.82 -41.06 -22.00
CA ILE A 426 -2.27 -41.56 -23.30
C ILE A 426 -1.04 -41.90 -24.12
N HIS A 427 -0.92 -43.16 -24.52
CA HIS A 427 0.06 -43.62 -25.49
C HIS A 427 -0.61 -43.69 -26.88
N VAL A 428 0.16 -43.42 -27.94
CA VAL A 428 -0.25 -43.65 -29.33
C VAL A 428 0.64 -44.74 -29.88
N ASP A 429 0.06 -45.84 -30.36
CA ASP A 429 0.84 -46.92 -30.95
C ASP A 429 1.38 -46.50 -32.31
N TYR A 430 2.66 -46.81 -32.54
CA TYR A 430 3.31 -46.52 -33.81
C TYR A 430 2.77 -47.43 -34.91
N THR A 431 2.16 -46.85 -35.94
CA THR A 431 1.66 -47.61 -37.11
C THR A 431 2.35 -47.18 -38.39
N SER A 432 2.93 -48.13 -39.13
CA SER A 432 3.24 -47.93 -40.55
C SER A 432 2.05 -48.40 -41.39
N SER A 433 1.58 -47.58 -42.33
CA SER A 433 0.38 -47.88 -43.12
C SER A 433 0.50 -47.31 -44.52
N SER A 434 0.05 -48.07 -45.53
CA SER A 434 -0.14 -47.60 -46.90
C SER A 434 -1.52 -46.98 -47.13
N ALA A 435 -2.38 -46.95 -46.11
CA ALA A 435 -3.69 -46.34 -46.18
C ALA A 435 -3.59 -44.83 -45.96
N LEU A 436 -4.19 -44.04 -46.87
CA LEU A 436 -4.25 -42.57 -46.79
C LEU A 436 -5.09 -42.04 -45.60
N LYS A 437 -5.80 -42.92 -44.90
CA LYS A 437 -6.65 -42.64 -43.72
C LYS A 437 -6.56 -43.79 -42.71
N PRO A 438 -5.39 -44.01 -42.09
CA PRO A 438 -5.15 -45.16 -41.23
C PRO A 438 -6.02 -45.10 -39.96
N GLU A 439 -6.19 -46.25 -39.35
CA GLU A 439 -6.65 -46.33 -37.95
C GLU A 439 -5.52 -45.86 -37.03
N LEU A 440 -5.87 -45.14 -35.96
CA LEU A 440 -4.95 -44.81 -34.88
C LEU A 440 -5.47 -45.43 -33.59
N ASN A 441 -4.58 -45.96 -32.76
CA ASN A 441 -4.93 -46.57 -31.48
C ASN A 441 -3.79 -46.37 -30.48
N GLY A 442 -4.03 -46.75 -29.23
CA GLY A 442 -3.02 -46.80 -28.19
C GLY A 442 -3.61 -47.08 -26.82
N SER A 443 -2.82 -46.92 -25.77
CA SER A 443 -3.27 -47.13 -24.39
C SER A 443 -3.71 -45.83 -23.71
N VAL A 444 -4.58 -45.95 -22.72
CA VAL A 444 -5.00 -44.86 -21.83
C VAL A 444 -5.03 -45.36 -20.40
N SER A 445 -4.41 -44.63 -19.48
CA SER A 445 -4.32 -45.05 -18.08
C SER A 445 -5.58 -44.79 -17.26
N ASP A 446 -6.46 -43.89 -17.70
CA ASP A 446 -7.78 -43.65 -17.08
C ASP A 446 -8.90 -44.24 -17.96
N PRO A 447 -9.57 -45.31 -17.49
CA PRO A 447 -10.70 -45.93 -18.19
C PRO A 447 -11.86 -44.98 -18.49
N ASN A 448 -11.95 -43.83 -17.83
CA ASN A 448 -13.04 -42.87 -18.02
C ASN A 448 -12.63 -41.61 -18.77
N ALA A 449 -11.38 -41.50 -19.22
CA ALA A 449 -10.93 -40.33 -19.96
C ALA A 449 -11.61 -40.22 -21.33
N THR A 450 -12.05 -39.01 -21.69
CA THR A 450 -12.40 -38.66 -23.06
C THR A 450 -11.13 -38.37 -23.86
N ILE A 451 -11.01 -38.93 -25.07
CA ILE A 451 -9.79 -38.84 -25.87
C ILE A 451 -10.09 -38.09 -27.16
N SER A 452 -9.27 -37.09 -27.46
CA SER A 452 -9.34 -36.31 -28.69
C SER A 452 -7.95 -36.16 -29.27
N LEU A 453 -7.78 -36.48 -30.55
CA LEU A 453 -6.52 -36.37 -31.28
C LEU A 453 -6.55 -35.14 -32.15
N SER A 454 -5.56 -34.26 -32.03
CA SER A 454 -5.39 -33.14 -32.95
C SER A 454 -4.40 -33.51 -34.06
N ILE A 455 -4.86 -33.56 -35.30
CA ILE A 455 -4.04 -33.91 -36.46
C ILE A 455 -4.19 -32.79 -37.48
N ASN A 456 -3.07 -32.11 -37.80
CA ASN A 456 -3.03 -30.90 -38.64
C ASN A 456 -4.02 -29.82 -38.19
N GLY A 457 -4.15 -29.61 -36.88
CA GLY A 457 -5.04 -28.60 -36.29
C GLY A 457 -6.53 -28.95 -36.31
N THR A 458 -6.91 -30.14 -36.77
CA THR A 458 -8.30 -30.65 -36.67
C THR A 458 -8.40 -31.68 -35.55
N ASN A 459 -9.38 -31.50 -34.67
CA ASN A 459 -9.63 -32.41 -33.54
C ASN A 459 -10.55 -33.56 -33.95
N TYR A 460 -10.14 -34.78 -33.66
CA TYR A 460 -10.87 -36.01 -33.91
C TYR A 460 -11.18 -36.71 -32.59
N PRO A 461 -12.46 -36.93 -32.25
CA PRO A 461 -12.81 -37.71 -31.06
C PRO A 461 -12.43 -39.18 -31.27
N ALA A 462 -11.73 -39.76 -30.30
CA ALA A 462 -11.40 -41.18 -30.26
C ALA A 462 -12.25 -41.89 -29.22
N VAL A 463 -12.51 -43.18 -29.46
CA VAL A 463 -13.28 -44.03 -28.57
C VAL A 463 -12.35 -44.64 -27.53
N ASN A 464 -12.56 -44.33 -26.24
CA ASN A 464 -11.97 -45.05 -25.12
C ASN A 464 -12.79 -46.34 -24.91
N ASP A 465 -12.12 -47.49 -24.82
CA ASP A 465 -12.79 -48.77 -24.63
C ASP A 465 -13.11 -49.10 -23.16
N HIS A 466 -12.70 -48.22 -22.23
CA HIS A 466 -12.80 -48.39 -20.78
C HIS A 466 -12.00 -49.59 -20.23
N LEU A 467 -11.14 -50.22 -21.03
CA LEU A 467 -10.27 -51.34 -20.68
C LEU A 467 -8.79 -50.97 -20.73
N GLY A 468 -8.50 -49.68 -20.89
CA GLY A 468 -7.14 -49.14 -20.93
C GLY A 468 -6.61 -48.90 -22.33
N PHE A 469 -7.46 -48.96 -23.35
CA PHE A 469 -7.10 -48.66 -24.74
C PHE A 469 -8.06 -47.68 -25.39
N TRP A 470 -7.61 -47.07 -26.47
CA TRP A 470 -8.43 -46.18 -27.27
C TRP A 470 -8.20 -46.38 -28.76
N LYS A 471 -9.19 -45.96 -29.54
CA LYS A 471 -9.19 -46.12 -30.99
C LYS A 471 -9.86 -44.96 -31.72
N LEU A 472 -9.20 -44.48 -32.77
CA LEU A 472 -9.78 -43.69 -33.83
C LEU A 472 -9.88 -44.55 -35.09
N ALA A 473 -11.11 -44.90 -35.48
CA ALA A 473 -11.36 -45.85 -36.57
C ALA A 473 -10.77 -45.40 -37.92
N ALA A 474 -10.32 -46.35 -38.73
CA ALA A 474 -9.87 -46.10 -40.10
C ALA A 474 -10.93 -45.32 -40.91
N GLY A 475 -10.48 -44.38 -41.75
CA GLY A 475 -11.37 -43.55 -42.58
C GLY A 475 -11.92 -42.28 -41.91
N THR A 476 -11.80 -42.12 -40.59
CA THR A 476 -12.26 -40.93 -39.84
C THR A 476 -11.42 -39.70 -40.15
N LEU A 477 -10.13 -39.88 -40.45
CA LEU A 477 -9.20 -38.81 -40.77
C LEU A 477 -9.49 -38.18 -42.14
N SER A 478 -9.17 -36.89 -42.27
CA SER A 478 -8.85 -36.29 -43.56
C SER A 478 -7.65 -37.00 -44.20
N VAL A 479 -7.56 -37.00 -45.54
CA VAL A 479 -6.44 -37.63 -46.26
C VAL A 479 -5.12 -37.12 -45.72
N LEU A 480 -4.27 -38.04 -45.25
CA LEU A 480 -2.92 -37.73 -44.80
C LEU A 480 -2.00 -37.66 -46.02
N PRO A 481 -1.13 -36.63 -46.15
CA PRO A 481 -0.15 -36.57 -47.22
C PRO A 481 0.89 -37.69 -47.09
N ASP A 482 1.47 -38.08 -48.22
CA ASP A 482 2.48 -39.13 -48.29
C ASP A 482 3.76 -38.69 -47.56
N GLY A 483 4.23 -39.46 -46.56
CA GLY A 483 5.42 -39.15 -45.76
C GLY A 483 5.28 -39.43 -44.26
N ASN A 484 6.36 -39.20 -43.49
CA ASN A 484 6.35 -39.32 -42.03
C ASN A 484 5.59 -38.14 -41.40
N ILE A 485 4.47 -38.42 -40.73
CA ILE A 485 3.76 -37.45 -39.90
C ILE A 485 4.33 -37.55 -38.48
N ASN A 486 5.24 -36.63 -38.13
CA ASN A 486 5.93 -36.66 -36.84
C ASN A 486 5.00 -36.19 -35.71
N ALA A 487 5.05 -36.90 -34.58
CA ALA A 487 4.58 -36.41 -33.29
C ALA A 487 5.27 -35.06 -32.95
N ALA A 488 4.55 -34.16 -32.27
CA ALA A 488 5.05 -32.86 -31.88
C ALA A 488 6.41 -32.99 -31.16
N THR A 489 7.49 -32.51 -31.79
CA THR A 489 8.87 -32.69 -31.32
C THR A 489 9.47 -31.33 -30.99
N PHE A 490 9.87 -31.11 -29.73
CA PHE A 490 10.63 -29.93 -29.35
C PHE A 490 12.07 -30.09 -29.81
N ILE A 491 12.63 -29.09 -30.49
CA ILE A 491 13.99 -29.14 -31.04
C ILE A 491 14.78 -27.95 -30.52
N SER A 492 15.89 -28.24 -29.84
CA SER A 492 16.81 -27.25 -29.28
C SER A 492 18.25 -27.56 -29.64
N SER A 493 19.10 -26.53 -29.73
CA SER A 493 20.54 -26.68 -29.97
C SER A 493 21.34 -26.21 -28.77
N TRP A 494 22.37 -26.97 -28.40
CA TRP A 494 23.18 -26.77 -27.20
C TRP A 494 24.67 -26.77 -27.52
N THR A 495 25.42 -25.83 -26.95
CA THR A 495 26.87 -25.68 -27.10
C THR A 495 27.56 -26.05 -25.78
N THR A 496 28.16 -27.24 -25.71
CA THR A 496 28.55 -27.88 -24.44
C THR A 496 29.71 -27.20 -23.72
N ASN A 497 30.59 -26.53 -24.46
CA ASN A 497 31.78 -25.85 -23.93
C ASN A 497 31.52 -24.44 -23.39
N ARG A 498 30.27 -23.98 -23.36
CA ARG A 498 29.91 -22.74 -22.67
C ARG A 498 29.82 -22.97 -21.16
N ALA A 499 29.92 -21.89 -20.39
CA ALA A 499 29.79 -21.93 -18.95
C ALA A 499 28.41 -22.52 -18.54
N GLY A 500 28.41 -23.34 -17.49
CA GLY A 500 27.24 -24.02 -16.96
C GLY A 500 27.64 -24.85 -15.74
N VAL A 501 26.67 -25.57 -15.17
CA VAL A 501 26.92 -26.46 -14.02
C VAL A 501 27.56 -27.77 -14.46
N SER A 502 27.26 -28.25 -15.67
CA SER A 502 27.86 -29.49 -16.19
C SER A 502 29.19 -29.22 -16.90
N SER A 503 30.02 -30.26 -17.06
CA SER A 503 31.34 -30.13 -17.70
C SER A 503 31.27 -29.74 -19.18
N ALA A 504 32.40 -29.38 -19.79
CA ALA A 504 32.47 -28.88 -21.17
C ALA A 504 32.01 -29.90 -22.25
N THR A 505 31.83 -31.17 -21.89
CA THR A 505 31.33 -32.25 -22.76
C THR A 505 29.97 -32.77 -22.29
N GLN A 506 29.25 -32.01 -21.48
CA GLN A 506 27.97 -32.42 -20.92
C GLN A 506 26.89 -31.36 -21.13
N VAL A 507 25.64 -31.81 -21.10
CA VAL A 507 24.44 -30.96 -21.02
C VAL A 507 23.52 -31.54 -19.96
N GLN A 508 23.06 -30.68 -19.06
CA GLN A 508 22.00 -30.96 -18.12
C GLN A 508 20.72 -30.23 -18.56
N LEU A 509 19.67 -30.97 -18.88
CA LEU A 509 18.36 -30.40 -19.18
C LEU A 509 17.65 -29.93 -17.89
N PRO A 510 16.99 -28.77 -17.90
CA PRO A 510 16.48 -28.12 -16.70
C PRO A 510 15.05 -28.59 -16.34
N PHE A 511 14.79 -29.89 -16.33
CA PHE A 511 13.47 -30.39 -15.94
C PHE A 511 13.34 -30.48 -14.41
N ASP A 512 12.20 -30.02 -13.90
CA ASP A 512 11.81 -30.18 -12.51
C ASP A 512 11.48 -31.64 -12.22
N SER A 513 12.25 -32.27 -11.32
CA SER A 513 12.09 -33.68 -10.94
C SER A 513 10.80 -33.98 -10.17
N THR A 514 10.04 -32.95 -9.77
CA THR A 514 8.74 -33.10 -9.08
C THR A 514 7.56 -33.29 -10.05
N ILE A 515 7.79 -33.18 -11.36
CA ILE A 515 6.75 -33.33 -12.37
C ILE A 515 6.99 -34.62 -13.14
N PRO A 516 6.02 -35.56 -13.14
CA PRO A 516 6.12 -36.73 -13.98
C PRO A 516 6.03 -36.29 -15.45
N TYR A 517 7.02 -36.67 -16.23
CA TYR A 517 7.04 -36.51 -17.67
C TYR A 517 7.25 -37.89 -18.30
N GLU A 518 6.66 -38.06 -19.49
CA GLU A 518 6.93 -39.21 -20.35
C GLU A 518 7.42 -38.67 -21.69
N MET A 519 8.69 -38.93 -21.99
CA MET A 519 9.33 -38.38 -23.18
C MET A 519 10.47 -39.26 -23.68
N GLU A 520 10.68 -39.23 -25.00
CA GLU A 520 11.90 -39.72 -25.64
C GLU A 520 12.81 -38.51 -25.90
N ILE A 521 14.04 -38.57 -25.43
CA ILE A 521 15.09 -37.58 -25.67
C ILE A 521 16.10 -38.19 -26.63
N ASP A 522 16.26 -37.58 -27.81
CA ASP A 522 17.35 -37.83 -28.75
C ASP A 522 18.41 -36.75 -28.55
N TRP A 523 19.58 -37.15 -28.06
CA TRP A 523 20.67 -36.24 -27.68
C TRP A 523 21.45 -35.69 -28.88
N GLY A 524 21.17 -36.19 -30.10
CA GLY A 524 21.79 -35.71 -31.33
C GLY A 524 23.20 -36.22 -31.59
N ASP A 525 23.70 -37.16 -30.78
CA ASP A 525 24.96 -37.89 -30.98
C ASP A 525 24.75 -39.37 -31.36
N GLY A 526 23.50 -39.75 -31.64
CA GLY A 526 23.08 -41.12 -31.94
C GLY A 526 22.56 -41.89 -30.71
N THR A 527 22.64 -41.32 -29.51
CA THR A 527 22.06 -41.90 -28.29
C THR A 527 20.66 -41.33 -28.02
N LYS A 528 19.83 -42.14 -27.37
CA LYS A 528 18.46 -41.79 -26.98
C LYS A 528 18.14 -42.34 -25.61
N ASP A 529 17.38 -41.58 -24.84
CA ASP A 529 16.78 -42.01 -23.59
C ASP A 529 15.26 -41.97 -23.69
N VAL A 530 14.59 -42.97 -23.12
CA VAL A 530 13.14 -42.98 -22.95
C VAL A 530 12.86 -42.92 -21.46
N ILE A 531 12.13 -41.89 -21.04
CA ILE A 531 11.79 -41.68 -19.63
C ILE A 531 10.31 -42.04 -19.45
N SER A 532 10.03 -43.11 -18.68
CA SER A 532 8.68 -43.55 -18.33
C SER A 532 8.43 -43.31 -16.84
N LEU A 533 7.52 -42.39 -16.50
CA LEU A 533 7.07 -42.06 -15.12
C LEU A 533 8.18 -41.57 -14.16
N GLY A 534 8.22 -40.25 -13.99
CA GLY A 534 9.34 -39.51 -13.37
C GLY A 534 9.60 -39.72 -11.88
N THR A 535 10.80 -40.23 -11.59
CA THR A 535 11.79 -39.62 -10.65
C THR A 535 13.24 -39.90 -11.10
N ASP A 536 13.49 -40.26 -12.37
CA ASP A 536 14.78 -40.80 -12.81
C ASP A 536 15.86 -39.71 -13.01
N PRO A 537 17.03 -39.76 -12.33
CA PRO A 537 18.05 -38.71 -12.31
C PRO A 537 18.94 -38.52 -13.56
N ALA A 538 18.61 -39.03 -14.74
CA ALA A 538 19.47 -38.89 -15.93
C ALA A 538 19.02 -37.78 -16.92
N LEU A 539 18.85 -36.55 -16.44
CA LEU A 539 18.74 -35.35 -17.31
C LEU A 539 20.11 -34.79 -17.73
N LEU A 540 21.20 -35.46 -17.32
CA LEU A 540 22.58 -35.13 -17.63
C LEU A 540 23.11 -36.12 -18.66
N HIS A 541 23.48 -35.62 -19.84
CA HIS A 541 24.10 -36.43 -20.88
C HIS A 541 25.57 -36.09 -21.07
N SER A 542 26.39 -37.08 -21.41
CA SER A 542 27.83 -36.95 -21.63
C SER A 542 28.19 -37.29 -23.07
N TYR A 543 28.74 -36.31 -23.78
CA TYR A 543 29.22 -36.44 -25.15
C TYR A 543 30.70 -36.85 -25.19
N SER A 544 31.12 -37.48 -26.28
CA SER A 544 32.51 -37.91 -26.51
C SER A 544 33.50 -36.75 -26.70
N SER A 545 33.01 -35.58 -27.12
CA SER A 545 33.79 -34.36 -27.31
C SER A 545 32.92 -33.14 -27.04
N ALA A 546 33.54 -31.98 -26.85
CA ALA A 546 32.78 -30.74 -26.73
C ALA A 546 32.30 -30.28 -28.11
N GLY A 547 31.09 -29.76 -28.21
CA GLY A 547 30.52 -29.41 -29.51
C GLY A 547 29.14 -28.77 -29.44
N ASN A 548 28.51 -28.70 -30.61
CA ASN A 548 27.13 -28.27 -30.78
C ASN A 548 26.25 -29.49 -31.05
N TYR A 549 25.21 -29.69 -30.26
CA TYR A 549 24.31 -30.84 -30.36
C TYR A 549 22.87 -30.37 -30.50
N SER A 550 22.10 -31.07 -31.34
CA SER A 550 20.66 -30.84 -31.53
C SER A 550 19.88 -31.85 -30.70
N ILE A 551 19.34 -31.41 -29.57
CA ILE A 551 18.52 -32.24 -28.69
C ILE A 551 17.06 -32.18 -29.17
N LYS A 552 16.45 -33.33 -29.39
CA LYS A 552 15.05 -33.47 -29.80
C LYS A 552 14.27 -34.21 -28.72
N ILE A 553 13.19 -33.63 -28.25
CA ILE A 553 12.33 -34.22 -27.23
C ILE A 553 10.96 -34.50 -27.84
N ARG A 554 10.54 -35.75 -27.81
CA ARG A 554 9.24 -36.22 -28.32
C ARG A 554 8.31 -36.53 -27.15
N GLY A 555 7.05 -36.15 -27.29
CA GLY A 555 6.03 -36.28 -26.24
C GLY A 555 5.54 -34.92 -25.75
N PHE A 556 4.56 -34.94 -24.85
CA PHE A 556 4.10 -33.75 -24.15
C PHE A 556 4.86 -33.61 -22.84
N PHE A 557 5.47 -32.44 -22.62
CA PHE A 557 6.25 -32.21 -21.41
C PHE A 557 6.12 -30.77 -20.93
N GLY A 558 6.12 -30.62 -19.60
CA GLY A 558 6.22 -29.34 -18.89
C GLY A 558 7.44 -29.35 -17.95
N GLY A 559 7.53 -28.38 -17.05
CA GLY A 559 8.57 -28.39 -16.01
C GLY A 559 9.98 -27.97 -16.42
N PHE A 560 10.16 -27.52 -17.67
CA PHE A 560 11.43 -26.96 -18.14
C PHE A 560 11.68 -25.61 -17.48
N ARG A 561 12.68 -25.49 -16.61
CA ARG A 561 12.91 -24.30 -15.79
C ARG A 561 14.37 -24.10 -15.41
N PHE A 562 15.04 -23.11 -16.00
CA PHE A 562 16.37 -22.71 -15.55
C PHE A 562 16.35 -21.90 -14.25
N ALA A 563 15.45 -20.91 -14.14
CA ALA A 563 15.39 -19.97 -13.03
C ALA A 563 16.76 -19.34 -12.69
N ASP A 564 17.51 -18.94 -13.72
CA ASP A 564 18.88 -18.43 -13.63
C ASP A 564 19.92 -19.43 -13.08
N GLY A 565 19.63 -20.74 -13.14
CA GLY A 565 20.55 -21.82 -12.79
C GLY A 565 20.90 -22.74 -13.97
N GLY A 566 21.53 -23.87 -13.65
CA GLY A 566 21.80 -24.95 -14.61
C GLY A 566 22.69 -24.56 -15.79
N ASP A 567 22.49 -25.24 -16.91
CA ASP A 567 23.24 -25.04 -18.16
C ASP A 567 22.62 -23.98 -19.08
N LYS A 568 21.95 -22.96 -18.52
CA LYS A 568 21.21 -21.92 -19.27
C LYS A 568 22.00 -21.27 -20.41
N LEU A 569 23.30 -21.03 -20.23
CA LEU A 569 24.15 -20.40 -21.25
C LEU A 569 24.55 -21.36 -22.37
N LYS A 570 24.45 -22.67 -22.14
CA LYS A 570 24.71 -23.71 -23.14
C LYS A 570 23.58 -23.81 -24.16
N LEU A 571 22.33 -23.49 -23.79
CA LEU A 571 21.21 -23.42 -24.73
C LEU A 571 21.43 -22.29 -25.76
N SER A 572 21.58 -22.68 -27.02
CA SER A 572 21.89 -21.77 -28.13
C SER A 572 20.66 -21.41 -28.94
N SER A 573 19.76 -22.36 -29.21
CA SER A 573 18.54 -22.05 -29.96
C SER A 573 17.38 -23.02 -29.72
N ILE A 574 16.18 -22.56 -30.05
CA ILE A 574 14.97 -23.37 -30.18
C ILE A 574 14.45 -23.23 -31.61
N SER A 575 14.33 -24.34 -32.32
CA SER A 575 13.90 -24.40 -33.73
C SER A 575 12.57 -25.10 -33.96
N ALA A 576 12.00 -25.73 -32.93
CA ALA A 576 10.59 -26.15 -32.89
C ALA A 576 10.11 -26.23 -31.43
N TRP A 577 8.90 -25.74 -31.16
CA TRP A 577 8.27 -25.84 -29.84
C TRP A 577 7.67 -27.23 -29.58
N GLY A 578 7.15 -27.90 -30.61
CA GLY A 578 6.60 -29.25 -30.51
C GLY A 578 5.57 -29.40 -29.38
N GLY A 579 5.72 -30.45 -28.56
CA GLY A 579 4.84 -30.74 -27.43
C GLY A 579 5.16 -29.96 -26.15
N PHE A 580 5.93 -28.86 -26.23
CA PHE A 580 6.30 -28.07 -25.07
C PHE A 580 5.10 -27.32 -24.48
N ILE A 581 4.77 -27.67 -23.24
CA ILE A 581 3.70 -27.03 -22.46
C ILE A 581 4.30 -25.96 -21.57
N VAL A 582 3.88 -24.72 -21.79
CA VAL A 582 4.14 -23.62 -20.88
C VAL A 582 3.31 -23.85 -19.62
N SER A 583 4.00 -23.96 -18.50
CA SER A 583 3.41 -24.20 -17.18
C SER A 583 3.59 -22.96 -16.32
N ASN A 584 2.86 -22.88 -15.19
CA ASN A 584 2.87 -21.72 -14.28
C ASN A 584 4.16 -21.53 -13.47
N TYR A 585 5.28 -22.08 -13.95
CA TYR A 585 6.56 -21.98 -13.29
C TYR A 585 7.32 -20.74 -13.75
N ASN A 586 7.88 -20.04 -12.78
CA ASN A 586 8.62 -18.81 -13.03
C ASN A 586 10.01 -19.13 -13.60
N GLY A 587 10.41 -18.42 -14.65
CA GLY A 587 11.79 -18.42 -15.13
C GLY A 587 12.19 -19.60 -16.03
N VAL A 588 11.29 -20.03 -16.92
CA VAL A 588 11.52 -21.12 -17.90
C VAL A 588 12.87 -20.98 -18.62
N PHE A 589 13.10 -19.85 -19.29
CA PHE A 589 14.36 -19.54 -20.00
C PHE A 589 15.22 -18.48 -19.28
N HIS A 590 14.94 -18.17 -18.01
CA HIS A 590 15.64 -17.12 -17.28
C HIS A 590 17.16 -17.33 -17.28
N GLY A 591 17.88 -16.34 -17.80
CA GLY A 591 19.34 -16.27 -17.85
C GLY A 591 19.96 -17.00 -19.05
N ALA A 592 19.15 -17.53 -19.97
CA ALA A 592 19.62 -18.12 -21.21
C ALA A 592 20.07 -17.03 -22.21
N ALA A 593 21.15 -16.33 -21.86
CA ALA A 593 21.60 -15.11 -22.54
C ALA A 593 22.01 -15.33 -24.01
N ASN A 594 22.35 -16.57 -24.40
CA ASN A 594 22.74 -16.92 -25.76
C ASN A 594 21.59 -17.46 -26.62
N LEU A 595 20.37 -17.54 -26.07
CA LEU A 595 19.22 -18.16 -26.74
C LEU A 595 18.76 -17.34 -27.95
N GLN A 596 18.56 -18.03 -29.07
CA GLN A 596 17.89 -17.55 -30.29
C GLN A 596 16.68 -18.41 -30.59
N ILE A 597 15.61 -17.85 -31.17
CA ILE A 597 14.41 -18.62 -31.52
C ILE A 597 14.15 -18.53 -33.02
N SER A 598 14.13 -19.69 -33.69
CA SER A 598 13.77 -19.83 -35.10
C SER A 598 12.54 -20.74 -35.31
N ALA A 599 11.96 -21.24 -34.23
CA ALA A 599 10.75 -22.03 -34.22
C ALA A 599 9.57 -21.27 -34.85
N THR A 600 8.88 -21.90 -35.80
CA THR A 600 7.72 -21.32 -36.52
C THR A 600 6.39 -21.88 -36.06
N ASP A 601 6.38 -22.98 -35.32
CA ASP A 601 5.25 -23.41 -34.52
C ASP A 601 5.10 -22.51 -33.28
N VAL A 602 4.05 -22.73 -32.48
CA VAL A 602 3.78 -21.98 -31.23
C VAL A 602 3.77 -22.95 -30.05
N PRO A 603 4.24 -22.52 -28.86
CA PRO A 603 4.16 -23.36 -27.67
C PRO A 603 2.71 -23.47 -27.16
N VAL A 604 2.43 -24.53 -26.39
CA VAL A 604 1.11 -24.74 -25.78
C VAL A 604 1.01 -23.90 -24.51
N ILE A 605 0.26 -22.79 -24.54
CA ILE A 605 0.09 -21.85 -23.41
C ILE A 605 -1.29 -21.98 -22.75
N SER A 606 -2.26 -22.65 -23.38
CA SER A 606 -3.63 -22.80 -22.85
C SER A 606 -3.62 -23.40 -21.43
N GLY A 607 -4.12 -22.65 -20.45
CA GLY A 607 -4.11 -23.02 -19.03
C GLY A 607 -2.97 -22.40 -18.19
N ALA A 608 -2.01 -21.69 -18.81
CA ALA A 608 -1.01 -20.93 -18.08
C ALA A 608 -1.56 -19.57 -17.63
N THR A 609 -1.44 -19.27 -16.35
CA THR A 609 -1.80 -17.99 -15.70
C THR A 609 -0.59 -17.09 -15.45
N SER A 610 0.64 -17.60 -15.59
CA SER A 610 1.88 -16.86 -15.35
C SER A 610 2.93 -17.10 -16.43
N LEU A 611 3.55 -16.01 -16.89
CA LEU A 611 4.76 -15.99 -17.73
C LEU A 611 5.92 -15.27 -16.99
N GLU A 612 5.90 -15.27 -15.66
CA GLU A 612 6.90 -14.57 -14.88
C GLU A 612 8.33 -15.04 -15.19
N ASN A 613 9.22 -14.09 -15.46
CA ASN A 613 10.63 -14.30 -15.82
C ASN A 613 10.87 -15.18 -17.06
N PHE A 614 9.88 -15.42 -17.92
CA PHE A 614 9.98 -16.43 -18.99
C PHE A 614 11.22 -16.27 -19.88
N PHE A 615 11.54 -15.04 -20.31
CA PHE A 615 12.73 -14.67 -21.09
C PHE A 615 13.62 -13.64 -20.36
N ASN A 616 13.58 -13.62 -19.03
CA ASN A 616 14.43 -12.71 -18.26
C ASN A 616 15.91 -13.00 -18.56
N ASN A 617 16.73 -11.96 -18.79
CA ASN A 617 18.13 -12.00 -19.16
C ASN A 617 18.45 -12.83 -20.42
N CYS A 618 17.48 -13.04 -21.31
CA CYS A 618 17.71 -13.60 -22.64
C CYS A 618 18.22 -12.53 -23.62
N ALA A 619 19.39 -11.96 -23.33
CA ALA A 619 19.95 -10.79 -24.02
C ALA A 619 20.08 -10.92 -25.55
N SER A 620 20.25 -12.14 -26.06
CA SER A 620 20.43 -12.38 -27.50
C SER A 620 19.12 -12.47 -28.30
N ILE A 621 17.95 -12.60 -27.66
CA ILE A 621 16.68 -12.75 -28.40
C ILE A 621 16.34 -11.43 -29.12
N THR A 622 16.29 -11.50 -30.45
CA THR A 622 15.86 -10.38 -31.32
C THR A 622 14.48 -10.62 -31.92
N THR A 623 14.19 -11.87 -32.30
CA THR A 623 12.94 -12.28 -32.95
C THR A 623 12.47 -13.61 -32.37
N ILE A 624 11.16 -13.72 -32.16
CA ILE A 624 10.44 -14.94 -31.85
C ILE A 624 9.40 -15.10 -32.97
N PRO A 625 9.58 -16.00 -33.94
CA PRO A 625 8.61 -16.15 -35.02
C PRO A 625 7.23 -16.51 -34.46
N ASN A 626 6.18 -15.96 -35.08
CA ASN A 626 4.78 -16.15 -34.69
C ASN A 626 4.43 -15.80 -33.22
N LEU A 627 5.21 -14.92 -32.57
CA LEU A 627 4.91 -14.40 -31.23
C LEU A 627 3.51 -13.76 -31.11
N SER A 628 3.02 -13.15 -32.19
CA SER A 628 1.68 -12.56 -32.25
C SER A 628 0.56 -13.58 -32.13
N SER A 629 0.83 -14.86 -32.41
CA SER A 629 -0.13 -15.96 -32.39
C SER A 629 -0.15 -16.71 -31.05
N TRP A 630 0.64 -16.27 -30.07
CA TRP A 630 0.65 -16.86 -28.73
C TRP A 630 -0.66 -16.56 -27.99
N LEU A 631 -1.29 -17.61 -27.45
CA LEU A 631 -2.57 -17.52 -26.73
C LEU A 631 -2.33 -17.15 -25.26
N VAL A 632 -2.28 -15.84 -24.97
CA VAL A 632 -1.98 -15.30 -23.63
C VAL A 632 -3.19 -14.76 -22.87
N ALA A 633 -4.42 -15.02 -23.35
CA ALA A 633 -5.64 -14.40 -22.81
C ALA A 633 -5.93 -14.77 -21.35
N ASP A 634 -5.45 -15.93 -20.88
CA ASP A 634 -5.64 -16.41 -19.50
C ASP A 634 -4.47 -16.02 -18.58
N VAL A 635 -3.41 -15.42 -19.12
CA VAL A 635 -2.22 -15.03 -18.35
C VAL A 635 -2.53 -13.75 -17.57
N THR A 636 -2.35 -13.81 -16.25
CA THR A 636 -2.57 -12.68 -15.35
C THR A 636 -1.26 -12.05 -14.87
N ASN A 637 -0.15 -12.79 -14.88
CA ASN A 637 1.17 -12.36 -14.40
C ASN A 637 2.23 -12.39 -15.51
N PHE A 638 2.72 -11.21 -15.93
CA PHE A 638 3.79 -11.02 -16.92
C PHE A 638 5.10 -10.50 -16.31
N LYS A 639 5.22 -10.58 -14.98
CA LYS A 639 6.32 -9.98 -14.24
C LYS A 639 7.68 -10.36 -14.83
N ALA A 640 8.49 -9.35 -15.16
CA ALA A 640 9.85 -9.50 -15.66
C ALA A 640 10.01 -10.44 -16.88
N MET A 641 8.95 -10.69 -17.67
CA MET A 641 8.98 -11.64 -18.78
C MET A 641 10.14 -11.37 -19.76
N PHE A 642 10.42 -10.10 -20.08
CA PHE A 642 11.50 -9.69 -20.99
C PHE A 642 12.55 -8.80 -20.30
N ALA A 643 12.63 -8.85 -18.95
CA ALA A 643 13.64 -8.08 -18.24
C ALA A 643 15.05 -8.47 -18.72
N GLY A 644 15.95 -7.53 -18.97
CA GLY A 644 17.31 -7.78 -19.45
C GLY A 644 17.41 -8.38 -20.86
N ALA A 645 16.31 -8.51 -21.61
CA ALA A 645 16.32 -8.89 -23.02
C ALA A 645 16.75 -7.69 -23.89
N THR A 646 18.02 -7.29 -23.77
CA THR A 646 18.54 -6.01 -24.27
C THR A 646 18.39 -5.80 -25.77
N ALA A 647 18.35 -6.87 -26.58
CA ALA A 647 18.18 -6.82 -28.03
C ALA A 647 16.72 -7.00 -28.51
N PHE A 648 15.76 -7.26 -27.59
CA PHE A 648 14.38 -7.55 -27.94
C PHE A 648 13.60 -6.29 -28.32
N ASN A 649 12.97 -6.30 -29.51
CA ASN A 649 12.17 -5.18 -30.01
C ASN A 649 11.03 -5.65 -30.94
N GLN A 650 10.43 -6.82 -30.67
CA GLN A 650 9.36 -7.37 -31.51
C GLN A 650 7.97 -6.91 -31.04
N GLY A 651 7.05 -6.70 -32.00
CA GLY A 651 5.71 -6.18 -31.72
C GLY A 651 4.82 -7.13 -30.93
N LEU A 652 4.07 -6.59 -29.96
CA LEU A 652 3.18 -7.32 -29.05
C LEU A 652 1.72 -6.82 -29.08
N ALA A 653 1.39 -5.96 -30.06
CA ALA A 653 0.08 -5.28 -30.10
C ALA A 653 -1.12 -6.23 -30.24
N SER A 654 -0.93 -7.46 -30.74
CA SER A 654 -2.00 -8.46 -30.91
C SER A 654 -2.33 -9.24 -29.64
N TRP A 655 -1.56 -9.08 -28.57
CA TRP A 655 -1.79 -9.81 -27.32
C TRP A 655 -3.04 -9.30 -26.60
N ASN A 656 -3.88 -10.24 -26.16
CA ASN A 656 -5.03 -9.92 -25.33
C ASN A 656 -4.61 -9.77 -23.87
N MET A 657 -4.49 -8.53 -23.40
CA MET A 657 -4.03 -8.20 -22.05
C MET A 657 -5.17 -8.04 -21.03
N ALA A 658 -6.42 -8.33 -21.39
CA ALA A 658 -7.58 -8.04 -20.55
C ALA A 658 -7.55 -8.71 -19.16
N SER A 659 -6.88 -9.86 -19.04
CA SER A 659 -6.72 -10.60 -17.78
C SER A 659 -5.46 -10.19 -16.98
N ALA A 660 -4.57 -9.39 -17.57
CA ALA A 660 -3.31 -9.01 -16.92
C ALA A 660 -3.57 -8.17 -15.67
N THR A 661 -2.94 -8.57 -14.56
CA THR A 661 -2.98 -7.84 -13.27
C THR A 661 -1.59 -7.34 -12.85
N ASN A 662 -0.52 -8.03 -13.29
CA ASN A 662 0.85 -7.74 -12.91
C ASN A 662 1.76 -7.59 -14.13
N LEU A 663 2.29 -6.37 -14.34
CA LEU A 663 3.28 -6.05 -15.39
C LEU A 663 4.65 -5.66 -14.80
N ASN A 664 4.87 -5.85 -13.50
CA ASN A 664 6.08 -5.46 -12.79
C ASN A 664 7.34 -5.86 -13.57
N ARG A 665 8.21 -4.90 -13.88
CA ARG A 665 9.51 -5.11 -14.57
C ARG A 665 9.47 -5.80 -15.94
N MET A 666 8.31 -5.94 -16.61
CA MET A 666 8.20 -6.75 -17.83
C MET A 666 9.25 -6.41 -18.90
N PHE A 667 9.61 -5.12 -19.07
CA PHE A 667 10.65 -4.65 -20.01
C PHE A 667 11.83 -3.96 -19.30
N ASN A 668 12.05 -4.25 -18.02
CA ASN A 668 13.18 -3.68 -17.26
C ASN A 668 14.51 -3.99 -17.97
N ASN A 669 15.31 -2.99 -18.30
CA ASN A 669 16.56 -3.09 -19.06
C ASN A 669 16.44 -3.74 -20.45
N ALA A 670 15.24 -3.81 -21.05
CA ALA A 670 15.06 -4.17 -22.45
C ALA A 670 15.41 -2.99 -23.36
N ALA A 671 16.71 -2.64 -23.41
CA ALA A 671 17.21 -1.37 -23.93
C ALA A 671 16.75 -1.03 -25.36
N ALA A 672 16.59 -2.03 -26.24
CA ALA A 672 16.15 -1.84 -27.63
C ALA A 672 14.62 -1.77 -27.82
N PHE A 673 13.82 -2.06 -26.78
CA PHE A 673 12.38 -2.19 -26.92
C PHE A 673 11.69 -0.83 -27.18
N ASN A 674 10.97 -0.72 -28.30
CA ASN A 674 10.27 0.48 -28.72
C ASN A 674 9.06 0.17 -29.63
N GLN A 675 8.24 -0.82 -29.26
CA GLN A 675 7.10 -1.27 -30.07
C GLN A 675 5.76 -0.73 -29.56
N PRO A 676 4.79 -0.44 -30.45
CA PRO A 676 3.52 0.15 -30.06
C PRO A 676 2.69 -0.80 -29.18
N LEU A 677 2.15 -0.26 -28.08
CA LEU A 677 1.33 -0.99 -27.09
C LEU A 677 -0.06 -0.35 -26.88
N THR A 678 -0.49 0.54 -27.79
CA THR A 678 -1.75 1.29 -27.68
C THR A 678 -3.00 0.41 -27.62
N ALA A 679 -2.92 -0.81 -28.19
CA ALA A 679 -4.03 -1.76 -28.26
C ALA A 679 -4.20 -2.61 -26.98
N TRP A 680 -3.26 -2.53 -26.03
CA TRP A 680 -3.34 -3.30 -24.80
C TRP A 680 -4.46 -2.77 -23.88
N ASN A 681 -5.32 -3.68 -23.44
CA ASN A 681 -6.26 -3.40 -22.35
C ASN A 681 -5.59 -3.68 -21.01
N VAL A 682 -5.15 -2.64 -20.30
CA VAL A 682 -4.49 -2.73 -18.99
C VAL A 682 -5.42 -2.39 -17.82
N GLY A 683 -6.75 -2.36 -18.03
CA GLY A 683 -7.72 -1.90 -17.03
C GLY A 683 -7.84 -2.78 -15.77
N ASN A 684 -7.23 -3.97 -15.77
CA ASN A 684 -7.12 -4.86 -14.61
C ASN A 684 -5.74 -4.85 -13.94
N VAL A 685 -4.76 -4.13 -14.50
CA VAL A 685 -3.40 -4.06 -13.97
C VAL A 685 -3.37 -3.23 -12.68
N THR A 686 -2.73 -3.77 -11.65
CA THR A 686 -2.55 -3.11 -10.35
C THR A 686 -1.10 -2.73 -10.06
N ASP A 687 -0.12 -3.43 -10.67
CA ASP A 687 1.32 -3.22 -10.47
C ASP A 687 2.04 -2.96 -11.82
N MET A 688 2.65 -1.78 -11.94
CA MET A 688 3.49 -1.35 -13.07
C MET A 688 4.89 -0.91 -12.62
N GLU A 689 5.35 -1.34 -11.43
CA GLU A 689 6.68 -1.00 -10.92
C GLU A 689 7.77 -1.35 -11.95
N SER A 690 8.64 -0.39 -12.23
CA SER A 690 9.81 -0.55 -13.10
C SER A 690 9.52 -1.14 -14.49
N LEU A 691 8.28 -1.03 -15.01
CA LEU A 691 7.85 -1.66 -16.27
C LEU A 691 8.79 -1.35 -17.44
N PHE A 692 9.21 -0.08 -17.59
CA PHE A 692 10.11 0.41 -18.62
C PHE A 692 11.43 0.97 -18.07
N GLU A 693 11.80 0.61 -16.84
CA GLU A 693 13.08 1.04 -16.26
C GLU A 693 14.23 0.57 -17.15
N GLY A 694 15.12 1.46 -17.59
CA GLY A 694 16.25 1.14 -18.47
C GLY A 694 15.86 0.73 -19.91
N ALA A 695 14.58 0.81 -20.30
CA ALA A 695 14.15 0.63 -21.69
C ALA A 695 14.50 1.89 -22.52
N ALA A 696 15.81 2.10 -22.73
CA ALA A 696 16.38 3.34 -23.21
C ALA A 696 15.78 3.86 -24.53
N ALA A 697 15.39 2.97 -25.45
CA ALA A 697 14.78 3.31 -26.74
C ALA A 697 13.26 3.54 -26.69
N PHE A 698 12.58 3.24 -25.56
CA PHE A 698 11.12 3.25 -25.50
C PHE A 698 10.55 4.68 -25.54
N ASN A 699 9.76 4.96 -26.57
CA ASN A 699 9.09 6.26 -26.75
C ASN A 699 7.72 6.13 -27.44
N GLN A 700 6.99 5.04 -27.16
CA GLN A 700 5.69 4.77 -27.79
C GLN A 700 4.54 5.37 -27.01
N ASN A 701 3.50 5.79 -27.72
CA ASN A 701 2.31 6.38 -27.11
C ASN A 701 1.54 5.31 -26.30
N ILE A 702 1.31 5.60 -25.03
CA ILE A 702 0.55 4.77 -24.07
C ILE A 702 -0.50 5.61 -23.32
N SER A 703 -0.89 6.77 -23.86
CA SER A 703 -1.86 7.67 -23.25
C SER A 703 -3.27 7.06 -23.19
N SER A 704 -3.56 6.04 -24.00
CA SER A 704 -4.87 5.35 -24.01
C SER A 704 -5.06 4.34 -22.88
N TRP A 705 -4.01 4.04 -22.11
CA TRP A 705 -4.07 3.06 -21.04
C TRP A 705 -4.99 3.52 -19.90
N ASN A 706 -5.87 2.62 -19.45
CA ASN A 706 -6.67 2.83 -18.25
C ASN A 706 -5.86 2.38 -17.01
N THR A 707 -5.36 3.35 -16.25
CA THR A 707 -4.55 3.12 -15.05
C THR A 707 -5.33 3.19 -13.73
N SER A 708 -6.68 3.27 -13.76
CA SER A 708 -7.52 3.53 -12.57
C SER A 708 -7.47 2.46 -11.45
N LYS A 709 -6.81 1.33 -11.70
CA LYS A 709 -6.57 0.25 -10.72
C LYS A 709 -5.11 0.14 -10.28
N VAL A 710 -4.19 0.88 -10.89
CA VAL A 710 -2.76 0.82 -10.57
C VAL A 710 -2.52 1.50 -9.23
N THR A 711 -1.82 0.81 -8.34
CA THR A 711 -1.43 1.33 -7.01
C THR A 711 0.07 1.56 -6.88
N ILE A 712 0.89 0.92 -7.73
CA ILE A 712 2.36 1.00 -7.69
C ILE A 712 2.92 1.37 -9.08
N MET A 713 3.63 2.51 -9.17
CA MET A 713 4.32 2.99 -10.39
C MET A 713 5.79 3.39 -10.14
N ARG A 714 6.36 2.96 -9.00
CA ARG A 714 7.75 3.26 -8.65
C ARG A 714 8.70 2.87 -9.80
N GLY A 715 9.60 3.79 -10.16
CA GLY A 715 10.62 3.56 -11.19
C GLY A 715 10.11 3.25 -12.59
N MET A 716 8.82 3.43 -12.91
CA MET A 716 8.21 2.96 -14.17
C MET A 716 8.99 3.37 -15.43
N PHE A 717 9.54 4.58 -15.47
CA PHE A 717 10.34 5.13 -16.57
C PHE A 717 11.76 5.54 -16.13
N PHE A 718 12.27 4.96 -15.03
CA PHE A 718 13.63 5.26 -14.56
C PHE A 718 14.64 4.91 -15.67
N ASN A 719 15.47 5.86 -16.10
CA ASN A 719 16.47 5.69 -17.16
C ASN A 719 15.85 5.29 -18.53
N ALA A 720 14.57 5.59 -18.76
CA ALA A 720 13.94 5.54 -20.09
C ALA A 720 14.30 6.81 -20.88
N VAL A 721 15.58 6.93 -21.25
CA VAL A 721 16.22 8.19 -21.67
C VAL A 721 15.58 8.90 -22.86
N THR A 722 14.82 8.20 -23.71
CA THR A 722 14.13 8.78 -24.88
C THR A 722 12.63 9.01 -24.68
N PHE A 723 12.06 8.58 -23.55
CA PHE A 723 10.61 8.63 -23.32
C PHE A 723 10.11 10.06 -23.16
N ASN A 724 9.17 10.46 -24.03
CA ASN A 724 8.57 11.81 -24.00
C ASN A 724 7.13 11.83 -24.52
N GLN A 725 6.31 10.85 -24.12
CA GLN A 725 4.91 10.72 -24.56
C GLN A 725 3.92 11.26 -23.53
N PRO A 726 2.76 11.79 -23.97
CA PRO A 726 1.78 12.38 -23.06
C PRO A 726 1.17 11.33 -22.13
N LEU A 727 1.04 11.68 -20.84
CA LEU A 727 0.46 10.84 -19.79
C LEU A 727 -0.68 11.52 -19.04
N ASN A 728 -1.13 12.68 -19.51
CA ASN A 728 -2.12 13.52 -18.82
C ASN A 728 -3.53 12.90 -18.72
N THR A 729 -3.78 11.80 -19.43
CA THR A 729 -5.04 11.04 -19.42
C THR A 729 -5.07 9.94 -18.37
N TRP A 730 -3.93 9.65 -17.73
CA TRP A 730 -3.84 8.59 -16.72
C TRP A 730 -4.54 8.99 -15.42
N ASP A 731 -5.27 8.04 -14.86
CA ASP A 731 -5.77 8.11 -13.50
C ASP A 731 -4.72 7.52 -12.56
N VAL A 732 -4.11 8.38 -11.75
CA VAL A 732 -3.09 8.02 -10.74
C VAL A 732 -3.61 8.19 -9.31
N SER A 733 -4.94 8.32 -9.13
CA SER A 733 -5.57 8.63 -7.84
C SER A 733 -5.36 7.57 -6.76
N LYS A 734 -4.98 6.34 -7.14
CA LYS A 734 -4.68 5.22 -6.23
C LYS A 734 -3.18 4.94 -6.08
N VAL A 735 -2.32 5.66 -6.79
CA VAL A 735 -0.87 5.42 -6.75
C VAL A 735 -0.30 5.99 -5.46
N THR A 736 0.33 5.13 -4.66
CA THR A 736 0.89 5.53 -3.35
C THR A 736 2.37 5.90 -3.42
N SER A 737 3.10 5.44 -4.44
CA SER A 737 4.51 5.74 -4.65
C SER A 737 4.80 6.13 -6.10
N PHE A 738 5.28 7.36 -6.27
CA PHE A 738 5.85 7.92 -7.50
C PHE A 738 7.39 7.93 -7.47
N ALA A 739 7.97 7.25 -6.48
CA ALA A 739 9.41 7.24 -6.24
C ALA A 739 10.17 6.87 -7.52
N SER A 740 11.14 7.71 -7.90
CA SER A 740 11.99 7.54 -9.09
C SER A 740 11.24 7.36 -10.43
N MET A 741 9.95 7.68 -10.54
CA MET A 741 9.13 7.34 -11.71
C MET A 741 9.73 7.81 -13.04
N PHE A 742 10.29 9.03 -13.09
CA PHE A 742 10.94 9.62 -14.27
C PHE A 742 12.41 9.95 -14.01
N ARG A 743 13.05 9.33 -13.02
CA ARG A 743 14.46 9.54 -12.75
C ARG A 743 15.26 9.25 -14.02
N GLU A 744 16.22 10.10 -14.39
CA GLU A 744 17.06 9.94 -15.60
C GLU A 744 16.26 9.76 -16.93
N ALA A 745 14.97 10.11 -16.97
CA ALA A 745 14.21 10.24 -18.21
C ALA A 745 14.55 11.58 -18.88
N HIS A 746 15.77 11.67 -19.43
CA HIS A 746 16.45 12.93 -19.78
C HIS A 746 15.60 13.92 -20.60
N VAL A 747 14.80 13.42 -21.54
CA VAL A 747 14.00 14.25 -22.47
C VAL A 747 12.54 14.43 -22.05
N PHE A 748 12.10 13.79 -20.96
CA PHE A 748 10.70 13.82 -20.55
C PHE A 748 10.27 15.24 -20.13
N ASN A 749 9.30 15.81 -20.85
CA ASN A 749 8.80 17.16 -20.58
C ASN A 749 7.31 17.33 -20.99
N GLN A 750 6.49 16.35 -20.65
CA GLN A 750 5.06 16.31 -20.98
C GLN A 750 4.18 16.84 -19.83
N PRO A 751 2.98 17.39 -20.14
CA PRO A 751 2.11 17.93 -19.11
C PRO A 751 1.57 16.83 -18.20
N LEU A 752 1.62 17.07 -16.88
CA LEU A 752 1.08 16.19 -15.85
C LEU A 752 0.03 16.89 -14.97
N SER A 753 -0.35 18.12 -15.30
CA SER A 753 -1.18 18.99 -14.44
C SER A 753 -2.61 18.50 -14.16
N SER A 754 -3.05 17.44 -14.85
CA SER A 754 -4.34 16.77 -14.65
C SER A 754 -4.27 15.57 -13.69
N TRP A 755 -3.08 15.18 -13.25
CA TRP A 755 -2.93 14.06 -12.33
C TRP A 755 -3.49 14.39 -10.94
N ASN A 756 -4.33 13.50 -10.42
CA ASN A 756 -4.75 13.49 -9.03
C ASN A 756 -3.79 12.64 -8.21
N THR A 757 -2.89 13.27 -7.46
CA THR A 757 -1.86 12.58 -6.67
C THR A 757 -2.23 12.40 -5.19
N VAL A 758 -3.52 12.48 -4.82
CA VAL A 758 -3.98 12.52 -3.42
C VAL A 758 -3.53 11.33 -2.55
N ALA A 759 -3.38 10.14 -3.14
CA ALA A 759 -2.89 8.95 -2.45
C ALA A 759 -1.35 8.88 -2.36
N GLY A 760 -0.63 9.79 -3.01
CA GLY A 760 0.83 9.77 -3.09
C GLY A 760 1.48 10.07 -1.75
N ILE A 761 2.31 9.13 -1.28
CA ILE A 761 3.10 9.23 -0.04
C ILE A 761 4.57 9.51 -0.37
N TYR A 762 5.10 8.85 -1.40
CA TYR A 762 6.51 8.93 -1.78
C TYR A 762 6.68 9.58 -3.15
N PHE A 763 7.37 10.72 -3.19
CA PHE A 763 7.72 11.47 -4.40
C PHE A 763 9.25 11.58 -4.58
N ASP A 764 10.02 10.86 -3.77
CA ASP A 764 11.48 10.92 -3.78
C ASP A 764 12.05 10.58 -5.16
N SER A 765 13.00 11.40 -5.60
CA SER A 765 13.68 11.28 -6.89
C SER A 765 12.76 11.23 -8.13
N MET A 766 11.47 11.59 -8.03
CA MET A 766 10.48 11.40 -9.12
C MET A 766 10.96 11.97 -10.46
N PHE A 767 11.62 13.13 -10.45
CA PHE A 767 12.17 13.80 -11.64
C PHE A 767 13.69 14.05 -11.52
N ALA A 768 14.39 13.32 -10.65
CA ALA A 768 15.84 13.48 -10.50
C ALA A 768 16.53 13.20 -11.85
N TRP A 769 17.36 14.12 -12.31
CA TRP A 769 18.09 14.05 -13.59
C TRP A 769 17.17 13.92 -14.83
N ALA A 770 15.88 14.24 -14.71
CA ALA A 770 15.01 14.48 -15.87
C ALA A 770 15.36 15.86 -16.45
N TRP A 771 16.47 15.95 -17.17
CA TRP A 771 17.10 17.21 -17.58
C TRP A 771 16.15 18.19 -18.26
N ALA A 772 15.19 17.71 -19.06
CA ALA A 772 14.24 18.56 -19.77
C ALA A 772 12.98 18.95 -18.96
N PHE A 773 12.69 18.30 -17.82
CA PHE A 773 11.40 18.46 -17.15
C PHE A 773 11.25 19.84 -16.52
N ASN A 774 10.26 20.61 -17.00
CA ASN A 774 9.93 21.94 -16.47
C ASN A 774 8.45 22.29 -16.73
N ARG A 775 7.53 21.33 -16.54
CA ARG A 775 6.08 21.55 -16.73
C ARG A 775 5.37 21.94 -15.43
N PRO A 776 4.30 22.75 -15.50
CA PRO A 776 3.51 23.09 -14.32
C PRO A 776 2.90 21.85 -13.65
N ILE A 777 3.10 21.75 -12.34
CA ILE A 777 2.57 20.69 -11.47
C ILE A 777 2.02 21.27 -10.15
N SER A 778 1.70 22.56 -10.14
CA SER A 778 1.07 23.24 -8.99
C SER A 778 -0.22 22.56 -8.53
N ASN A 779 -0.90 21.82 -9.41
CA ASN A 779 -2.14 21.11 -9.11
C ASN A 779 -1.95 19.75 -8.43
N PHE A 780 -0.71 19.27 -8.27
CA PHE A 780 -0.48 18.03 -7.53
C PHE A 780 -1.01 18.16 -6.10
N ASN A 781 -1.87 17.23 -5.71
CA ASN A 781 -2.30 17.10 -4.32
C ASN A 781 -1.23 16.30 -3.58
N VAL A 782 -0.35 17.02 -2.87
CA VAL A 782 0.78 16.45 -2.13
C VAL A 782 0.52 16.39 -0.61
N GLY A 783 -0.72 16.60 -0.17
CA GLY A 783 -1.08 16.68 1.25
C GLY A 783 -0.78 15.42 2.05
N SER A 784 -0.76 14.25 1.40
CA SER A 784 -0.38 12.96 2.00
C SER A 784 1.12 12.66 1.90
N GLY A 785 1.88 13.49 1.17
CA GLY A 785 3.27 13.26 0.85
C GLY A 785 4.19 13.41 2.06
N VAL A 786 5.08 12.44 2.24
CA VAL A 786 6.00 12.33 3.37
C VAL A 786 7.44 12.59 2.93
N ASP A 787 7.84 12.09 1.76
CA ASP A 787 9.22 12.19 1.26
C ASP A 787 9.27 12.80 -0.15
N PHE A 788 9.98 13.92 -0.26
CA PHE A 788 10.25 14.66 -1.50
C PHE A 788 11.75 14.74 -1.80
N SER A 789 12.57 13.92 -1.13
CA SER A 789 14.02 13.99 -1.26
C SER A 789 14.45 13.79 -2.71
N PHE A 790 15.39 14.60 -3.19
CA PHE A 790 15.91 14.56 -4.56
C PHE A 790 14.87 14.75 -5.68
N MET A 791 13.61 15.10 -5.39
CA MET A 791 12.53 15.07 -6.38
C MET A 791 12.87 15.79 -7.70
N PHE A 792 13.60 16.90 -7.65
CA PHE A 792 14.02 17.69 -8.81
C PHE A 792 15.54 17.82 -8.96
N ASP A 793 16.33 16.97 -8.28
CA ASP A 793 17.81 17.04 -8.30
C ASP A 793 18.34 16.97 -9.74
N GLY A 794 19.10 17.97 -10.18
CA GLY A 794 19.67 18.03 -11.53
C GLY A 794 18.65 18.18 -12.67
N SER A 795 17.38 18.46 -12.39
CA SER A 795 16.36 18.74 -13.41
C SER A 795 16.31 20.24 -13.79
N SER A 796 15.72 20.57 -14.95
CA SER A 796 15.46 21.97 -15.34
C SER A 796 14.25 22.60 -14.64
N PHE A 797 13.71 21.97 -13.59
CA PHE A 797 12.47 22.38 -12.96
C PHE A 797 12.58 23.76 -12.28
N ASN A 798 11.73 24.70 -12.70
CA ASN A 798 11.64 26.04 -12.11
C ASN A 798 10.20 26.58 -12.20
N GLN A 799 9.21 25.74 -11.89
CA GLN A 799 7.79 26.12 -11.88
C GLN A 799 7.31 26.44 -10.47
N ASN A 800 6.32 27.33 -10.35
CA ASN A 800 5.75 27.72 -9.08
C ASN A 800 4.94 26.56 -8.46
N ILE A 801 5.29 26.18 -7.23
CA ILE A 801 4.65 25.15 -6.41
C ILE A 801 4.38 25.66 -4.99
N ASN A 802 4.35 26.97 -4.79
CA ASN A 802 4.13 27.60 -3.49
C ASN A 802 2.78 27.20 -2.88
N ASN A 803 1.82 26.79 -3.71
CA ASN A 803 0.47 26.39 -3.30
C ASN A 803 0.38 24.95 -2.76
N TRP A 804 1.46 24.18 -2.76
CA TRP A 804 1.47 22.82 -2.26
C TRP A 804 1.22 22.75 -0.75
N ASN A 805 0.38 21.81 -0.32
CA ASN A 805 0.20 21.48 1.09
C ASN A 805 1.28 20.50 1.55
N THR A 806 2.33 21.01 2.21
CA THR A 806 3.48 20.23 2.68
C THR A 806 3.40 19.83 4.15
N ALA A 807 2.25 19.98 4.82
CA ALA A 807 2.13 19.83 6.27
C ALA A 807 2.49 18.43 6.83
N ASN A 808 2.60 17.42 5.96
CA ASN A 808 2.99 16.06 6.31
C ASN A 808 4.41 15.69 5.84
N ALA A 809 5.11 16.60 5.14
CA ALA A 809 6.47 16.34 4.67
C ALA A 809 7.41 16.15 5.87
N LEU A 810 8.20 15.07 5.83
CA LEU A 810 9.28 14.79 6.77
C LEU A 810 10.65 15.07 6.17
N SER A 811 10.79 14.93 4.84
CA SER A 811 12.06 15.17 4.13
C SER A 811 11.85 15.94 2.83
N VAL A 812 12.65 16.99 2.65
CA VAL A 812 12.81 17.75 1.40
C VAL A 812 14.30 17.84 1.02
N GLY A 813 15.11 16.90 1.54
CA GLY A 813 16.55 16.90 1.35
C GLY A 813 16.94 16.79 -0.13
N ALA A 814 17.86 17.65 -0.56
CA ALA A 814 18.33 17.74 -1.95
C ALA A 814 17.21 17.92 -3.01
N MET A 815 16.01 18.33 -2.62
CA MET A 815 14.85 18.41 -3.52
C MET A 815 15.14 19.25 -4.77
N PHE A 816 15.88 20.37 -4.65
CA PHE A 816 16.26 21.25 -5.75
C PHE A 816 17.77 21.34 -5.96
N ARG A 817 18.52 20.34 -5.51
CA ARG A 817 19.97 20.32 -5.71
C ARG A 817 20.29 20.35 -7.21
N ASN A 818 21.30 21.12 -7.62
CA ASN A 818 21.69 21.29 -9.04
C ASN A 818 20.54 21.73 -9.99
N SER A 819 19.46 22.32 -9.47
CA SER A 819 18.30 22.77 -10.25
C SER A 819 18.29 24.31 -10.37
N PRO A 820 17.79 24.89 -11.49
CA PRO A 820 17.62 26.34 -11.64
C PRO A 820 16.46 26.92 -10.81
N PHE A 821 15.89 26.14 -9.88
CA PHE A 821 14.73 26.53 -9.09
C PHE A 821 14.95 27.83 -8.30
N ASN A 822 14.08 28.81 -8.54
CA ASN A 822 14.07 30.10 -7.84
C ASN A 822 12.64 30.67 -7.77
N GLN A 823 11.70 29.85 -7.27
CA GLN A 823 10.28 30.25 -7.09
C GLN A 823 9.93 30.37 -5.60
N PRO A 824 8.91 31.17 -5.23
CA PRO A 824 8.50 31.32 -3.83
C PRO A 824 8.08 29.99 -3.19
N LEU A 825 8.43 29.80 -1.91
CA LEU A 825 8.06 28.65 -1.07
C LEU A 825 7.50 29.08 0.31
N ASN A 826 7.21 30.38 0.47
CA ASN A 826 6.81 30.98 1.74
C ASN A 826 5.44 30.50 2.27
N ASN A 827 4.63 29.83 1.46
CA ASN A 827 3.33 29.27 1.88
C ASN A 827 3.43 27.81 2.34
N TRP A 828 4.60 27.19 2.22
CA TRP A 828 4.80 25.81 2.66
C TRP A 828 4.75 25.70 4.18
N ASN A 829 4.00 24.72 4.67
CA ASN A 829 4.09 24.30 6.06
C ASN A 829 5.19 23.26 6.19
N VAL A 830 6.29 23.62 6.85
CA VAL A 830 7.45 22.75 7.05
C VAL A 830 7.64 22.32 8.51
N SER A 831 6.62 22.50 9.36
CA SER A 831 6.70 22.29 10.81
C SER A 831 7.05 20.85 11.22
N LYS A 832 6.85 19.88 10.32
CA LYS A 832 7.21 18.46 10.51
C LYS A 832 8.48 18.03 9.78
N VAL A 833 9.07 18.89 8.96
CA VAL A 833 10.25 18.53 8.17
C VAL A 833 11.45 18.39 9.09
N ILE A 834 12.07 17.21 9.04
CA ILE A 834 13.24 16.84 9.84
C ILE A 834 14.52 17.06 9.03
N ASN A 835 14.47 16.81 7.71
CA ASN A 835 15.62 16.85 6.82
C ASN A 835 15.49 17.92 5.72
N PHE A 836 16.30 18.98 5.83
CA PHE A 836 16.48 20.04 4.83
C PHE A 836 17.82 19.93 4.10
N GLY A 837 18.60 18.89 4.37
CA GLY A 837 19.99 18.77 3.93
C GLY A 837 20.12 18.93 2.41
N ALA A 838 21.06 19.75 1.95
CA ALA A 838 21.33 20.02 0.54
C ALA A 838 20.12 20.52 -0.31
N MET A 839 19.00 20.93 0.28
CA MET A 839 17.76 21.28 -0.45
C MET A 839 17.99 22.22 -1.63
N PHE A 840 18.86 23.22 -1.49
CA PHE A 840 19.22 24.22 -2.51
C PHE A 840 20.71 24.20 -2.87
N GLU A 841 21.40 23.08 -2.68
CA GLU A 841 22.82 22.96 -3.05
C GLU A 841 22.97 23.20 -4.57
N ASN A 842 23.89 24.10 -4.94
CA ASN A 842 24.16 24.48 -6.33
C ASN A 842 22.90 24.93 -7.09
N SER A 843 21.98 25.62 -6.40
CA SER A 843 20.77 26.22 -6.95
C SER A 843 20.81 27.75 -6.81
N PRO A 844 20.25 28.55 -7.75
CA PRO A 844 20.20 30.02 -7.64
C PRO A 844 19.05 30.51 -6.74
N PHE A 845 18.60 29.70 -5.78
CA PHE A 845 17.43 30.01 -4.94
C PHE A 845 17.68 31.28 -4.10
N HIS A 846 16.83 32.29 -4.27
CA HIS A 846 16.86 33.56 -3.55
C HIS A 846 15.42 34.04 -3.32
N GLN A 847 14.66 33.37 -2.45
CA GLN A 847 13.25 33.69 -2.15
C GLN A 847 12.97 33.66 -0.65
N ALA A 848 11.81 34.20 -0.29
CA ALA A 848 11.35 34.30 1.09
C ALA A 848 11.07 32.94 1.73
N ILE A 849 11.72 32.69 2.87
CA ILE A 849 11.60 31.48 3.71
C ILE A 849 11.72 31.81 5.21
N ASP A 850 11.66 33.09 5.59
CA ASP A 850 11.79 33.58 6.96
C ASP A 850 10.64 33.16 7.87
N GLY A 851 9.46 32.91 7.30
CA GLY A 851 8.24 32.48 8.01
C GLY A 851 8.13 30.97 8.26
N TRP A 852 9.12 30.17 7.87
CA TRP A 852 9.10 28.71 8.09
C TRP A 852 9.23 28.35 9.58
N ASP A 853 8.36 27.46 10.05
CA ASP A 853 8.53 26.79 11.34
C ASP A 853 9.51 25.63 11.20
N THR A 854 10.77 25.85 11.59
CA THR A 854 11.85 24.85 11.52
C THR A 854 12.03 24.07 12.82
N SER A 855 11.07 24.12 13.76
CA SER A 855 11.22 23.53 15.11
C SER A 855 11.38 22.00 15.15
N SER A 856 11.15 21.32 14.03
CA SER A 856 11.39 19.88 13.87
C SER A 856 12.69 19.53 13.14
N ALA A 857 13.42 20.52 12.61
CA ALA A 857 14.61 20.29 11.80
C ALA A 857 15.75 19.68 12.64
N GLU A 858 16.29 18.56 12.18
CA GLU A 858 17.48 17.91 12.76
C GLU A 858 18.70 18.03 11.87
N SER A 859 18.51 18.13 10.54
CA SER A 859 19.57 18.21 9.54
C SER A 859 19.36 19.39 8.59
N MET A 860 20.34 20.31 8.54
CA MET A 860 20.40 21.46 7.62
C MET A 860 21.73 21.55 6.86
N GLY A 861 22.60 20.54 7.00
CA GLY A 861 23.91 20.52 6.34
C GLY A 861 23.77 20.66 4.82
N TYR A 862 24.73 21.34 4.19
CA TYR A 862 24.80 21.58 2.74
C TYR A 862 23.63 22.39 2.14
N MET A 863 22.64 22.84 2.93
CA MET A 863 21.37 23.37 2.42
C MET A 863 21.52 24.49 1.37
N PHE A 864 22.50 25.38 1.54
CA PHE A 864 22.81 26.49 0.62
C PHE A 864 24.23 26.40 0.05
N ARG A 865 24.83 25.21 0.05
CA ARG A 865 26.17 25.01 -0.51
C ARG A 865 26.20 25.43 -1.98
N SER A 866 27.19 26.22 -2.36
CA SER A 866 27.36 26.79 -3.70
C SER A 866 26.16 27.60 -4.18
N ASN A 867 25.28 28.08 -3.29
CA ASN A 867 24.24 29.04 -3.64
C ASN A 867 24.78 30.47 -3.53
N TRP A 868 25.44 30.91 -4.60
CA TRP A 868 26.15 32.17 -4.73
C TRP A 868 25.26 33.42 -4.57
N GLN A 869 23.93 33.30 -4.73
CA GLN A 869 22.99 34.42 -4.63
C GLN A 869 22.26 34.51 -3.29
N PHE A 870 22.25 33.44 -2.48
CA PHE A 870 21.43 33.38 -1.28
C PHE A 870 21.88 34.41 -0.22
N ASN A 871 20.96 35.29 0.17
CA ASN A 871 21.15 36.29 1.21
C ASN A 871 19.80 36.74 1.80
N TYR A 872 18.85 35.82 1.98
CA TYR A 872 17.50 36.11 2.48
C TYR A 872 17.44 35.91 4.01
N PRO A 873 16.72 36.74 4.79
CA PRO A 873 16.62 36.59 6.25
C PRO A 873 16.17 35.18 6.69
N ILE A 874 16.91 34.58 7.62
CA ILE A 874 16.64 33.25 8.23
C ILE A 874 16.90 33.22 9.75
N GLY A 875 17.13 34.39 10.36
CA GLY A 875 17.46 34.49 11.79
C GLY A 875 16.33 34.12 12.73
N SER A 876 15.08 34.06 12.23
CA SER A 876 13.88 33.66 12.97
C SER A 876 13.74 32.15 13.13
N TRP A 877 14.55 31.35 12.43
CA TRP A 877 14.44 29.89 12.47
C TRP A 877 14.78 29.31 13.83
N ASN A 878 14.00 28.31 14.24
CA ASN A 878 14.28 27.50 15.42
C ASN A 878 15.26 26.38 15.03
N THR A 879 16.46 26.41 15.60
CA THR A 879 17.54 25.43 15.34
C THR A 879 17.81 24.50 16.53
N SER A 880 16.98 24.53 17.59
CA SER A 880 17.20 23.81 18.86
C SER A 880 17.25 22.28 18.78
N LYS A 881 16.92 21.70 17.61
CA LYS A 881 17.05 20.27 17.31
C LYS A 881 18.12 19.96 16.26
N VAL A 882 18.68 20.97 15.60
CA VAL A 882 19.66 20.77 14.54
C VAL A 882 20.95 20.23 15.13
N THR A 883 21.42 19.10 14.59
CA THR A 883 22.69 18.49 14.96
C THR A 883 23.76 18.69 13.89
N ASN A 884 23.34 18.86 12.62
CA ASN A 884 24.23 18.95 11.47
C ASN A 884 24.08 20.25 10.69
N MET A 885 25.14 21.08 10.70
CA MET A 885 25.27 22.33 9.93
C MET A 885 26.48 22.32 8.96
N LYS A 886 27.07 21.15 8.73
CA LYS A 886 28.25 20.96 7.87
C LYS A 886 28.01 21.55 6.48
N ASN A 887 28.97 22.33 5.98
CA ASN A 887 28.95 22.95 4.65
C ASN A 887 27.69 23.80 4.31
N MET A 888 26.88 24.21 5.29
CA MET A 888 25.56 24.83 5.04
C MET A 888 25.62 26.04 4.09
N PHE A 889 26.65 26.88 4.22
CA PHE A 889 26.88 28.09 3.40
C PHE A 889 28.22 28.04 2.65
N GLU A 890 28.82 26.86 2.45
CA GLU A 890 30.07 26.77 1.68
C GLU A 890 29.86 27.33 0.28
N GLY A 891 30.60 28.36 -0.14
CA GLY A 891 30.47 28.99 -1.45
C GLY A 891 29.20 29.85 -1.64
N ALA A 892 28.47 30.15 -0.57
CA ALA A 892 27.38 31.13 -0.59
C ALA A 892 27.94 32.56 -0.52
N ASN A 893 28.58 33.00 -1.61
CA ASN A 893 29.41 34.21 -1.66
C ASN A 893 28.73 35.48 -1.10
N ASN A 894 27.43 35.64 -1.33
CA ASN A 894 26.66 36.82 -0.93
C ASN A 894 26.02 36.71 0.47
N PHE A 895 26.11 35.56 1.13
CA PHE A 895 25.42 35.34 2.40
C PHE A 895 26.00 36.24 3.51
N ASN A 896 25.15 37.08 4.09
CA ASN A 896 25.51 38.01 5.16
C ASN A 896 24.32 38.34 6.08
N GLN A 897 23.45 37.37 6.36
CA GLN A 897 22.24 37.59 7.17
C GLN A 897 22.47 37.33 8.66
N TYR A 898 21.62 37.94 9.50
CA TYR A 898 21.64 37.71 10.94
C TYR A 898 21.21 36.27 11.28
N ILE A 899 22.10 35.53 11.95
CA ILE A 899 21.85 34.19 12.50
C ILE A 899 22.34 34.04 13.96
N GLY A 900 22.60 35.17 14.63
CA GLY A 900 23.12 35.16 16.01
C GLY A 900 22.14 34.59 17.04
N GLY A 901 20.83 34.60 16.74
CA GLY A 901 19.77 34.08 17.62
C GLY A 901 19.54 32.57 17.52
N TRP A 902 20.27 31.84 16.69
CA TRP A 902 20.15 30.39 16.57
C TRP A 902 20.62 29.67 17.83
N ASP A 903 19.87 28.64 18.25
CA ASP A 903 20.28 27.69 19.27
C ASP A 903 21.20 26.64 18.64
N THR A 904 22.47 26.64 19.02
CA THR A 904 23.50 25.71 18.53
C THR A 904 23.86 24.62 19.54
N SER A 905 23.17 24.53 20.68
CA SER A 905 23.52 23.64 21.81
C SER A 905 23.49 22.14 21.50
N LYS A 906 22.93 21.74 20.35
CA LYS A 906 22.92 20.36 19.85
C LYS A 906 23.77 20.13 18.60
N VAL A 907 24.35 21.18 18.03
CA VAL A 907 25.17 21.07 16.81
C VAL A 907 26.47 20.35 17.14
N THR A 908 26.77 19.30 16.38
CA THR A 908 28.02 18.53 16.51
C THR A 908 28.94 18.72 15.31
N THR A 909 28.39 19.07 14.14
CA THR A 909 29.15 19.27 12.89
C THR A 909 28.99 20.68 12.33
N THR A 910 30.11 21.40 12.21
CA THR A 910 30.20 22.77 11.65
C THR A 910 31.27 22.88 10.57
N GLU A 911 31.84 21.76 10.11
CA GLU A 911 32.96 21.79 9.18
C GLU A 911 32.59 22.55 7.90
N ALA A 912 33.47 23.47 7.50
CA ALA A 912 33.33 24.29 6.31
C ALA A 912 31.99 25.06 6.20
N MET A 913 31.29 25.33 7.31
CA MET A 913 29.96 25.95 7.30
C MET A 913 29.92 27.27 6.51
N PHE A 914 30.95 28.11 6.62
CA PHE A 914 31.07 29.42 5.94
C PHE A 914 32.27 29.48 4.99
N LYS A 915 32.82 28.34 4.60
CA LYS A 915 33.97 28.31 3.68
C LYS A 915 33.62 29.04 2.39
N ASN A 916 34.44 29.99 1.96
CA ASN A 916 34.21 30.85 0.78
C ASN A 916 32.92 31.67 0.82
N ALA A 917 32.31 31.90 1.99
CA ALA A 917 31.22 32.87 2.14
C ALA A 917 31.81 34.29 2.21
N TYR A 918 32.26 34.81 1.06
CA TYR A 918 33.12 36.01 0.98
C TYR A 918 32.59 37.22 1.75
N ASN A 919 31.29 37.49 1.71
CA ASN A 919 30.68 38.68 2.31
C ASN A 919 30.19 38.48 3.77
N TYR A 920 30.38 37.30 4.35
CA TYR A 920 29.82 36.98 5.66
C TYR A 920 30.55 37.73 6.80
N ASN A 921 29.93 38.82 7.28
CA ASN A 921 30.42 39.65 8.39
C ASN A 921 29.35 40.65 8.89
N ASN A 922 28.15 40.19 9.25
CA ASN A 922 27.02 41.09 9.52
C ASN A 922 27.21 41.86 10.84
N ALA A 923 27.20 43.20 10.79
CA ALA A 923 27.47 44.05 11.95
C ALA A 923 26.43 43.95 13.08
N ASN A 924 25.20 43.51 12.79
CA ASN A 924 24.14 43.32 13.78
C ASN A 924 24.18 41.91 14.41
N GLN A 925 25.14 41.09 14.00
CA GLN A 925 25.23 39.70 14.39
C GLN A 925 26.06 39.55 15.67
N ASN A 926 25.57 38.71 16.58
CA ASN A 926 26.33 38.24 17.72
C ASN A 926 26.36 36.71 17.69
N ILE A 927 27.40 36.13 17.10
CA ILE A 927 27.64 34.68 17.16
C ILE A 927 28.50 34.27 18.34
N SER A 928 29.04 35.19 19.15
CA SER A 928 29.82 34.81 20.34
C SER A 928 28.96 34.14 21.41
N ALA A 929 27.63 34.25 21.32
CA ALA A 929 26.66 33.61 22.21
C ALA A 929 26.29 32.17 21.81
N TRP A 930 26.79 31.67 20.67
CA TRP A 930 26.57 30.29 20.27
C TRP A 930 27.22 29.31 21.26
N ASP A 931 26.47 28.27 21.62
CA ASP A 931 27.00 27.12 22.35
C ASP A 931 27.71 26.20 21.36
N THR A 932 29.04 26.13 21.47
CA THR A 932 29.91 25.27 20.66
C THR A 932 30.49 24.11 21.45
N SER A 933 30.00 23.85 22.67
CA SER A 933 30.58 22.86 23.59
C SER A 933 30.62 21.42 23.04
N LYS A 934 29.78 21.10 22.06
CA LYS A 934 29.71 19.79 21.40
C LYS A 934 30.43 19.71 20.05
N VAL A 935 31.03 20.81 19.59
CA VAL A 935 31.73 20.86 18.30
C VAL A 935 33.15 20.31 18.48
N VAL A 936 33.43 19.19 17.82
CA VAL A 936 34.76 18.54 17.86
C VAL A 936 35.69 19.08 16.77
N SER A 937 35.14 19.50 15.63
CA SER A 937 35.92 19.91 14.46
C SER A 937 35.40 21.23 13.89
N PHE A 938 36.28 22.23 13.87
CA PHE A 938 36.10 23.53 13.21
C PHE A 938 36.81 23.59 11.84
N LEU A 939 37.12 22.41 11.26
CA LEU A 939 37.84 22.28 10.00
C LEU A 939 37.27 23.23 8.94
N SER A 940 38.12 24.15 8.47
CA SER A 940 37.83 25.10 7.40
C SER A 940 36.57 25.96 7.61
N MET A 941 36.08 26.13 8.84
CA MET A 941 34.78 26.76 9.12
C MET A 941 34.60 28.13 8.41
N PHE A 942 35.64 28.97 8.42
CA PHE A 942 35.64 30.28 7.75
C PHE A 942 36.71 30.40 6.65
N TRP A 943 37.25 29.29 6.15
CA TRP A 943 38.32 29.34 5.14
C TRP A 943 37.84 30.12 3.90
N GLY A 944 38.53 31.21 3.54
CA GLY A 944 38.17 32.06 2.41
C GLY A 944 36.95 32.95 2.65
N ALA A 945 36.41 33.05 3.86
CA ALA A 945 35.42 34.07 4.21
C ALA A 945 36.12 35.42 4.40
N THR A 946 36.51 36.05 3.29
CA THR A 946 37.45 37.18 3.27
C THR A 946 36.99 38.39 4.08
N ALA A 947 35.70 38.65 4.21
CA ALA A 947 35.17 39.72 5.05
C ALA A 947 35.05 39.36 6.55
N PHE A 948 35.14 38.09 6.92
CA PHE A 948 34.79 37.62 8.27
C PHE A 948 35.72 38.20 9.35
N ASN A 949 35.14 39.00 10.25
CA ASN A 949 35.83 39.58 11.40
C ASN A 949 34.86 39.78 12.59
N GLN A 950 33.99 38.81 12.85
CA GLN A 950 33.06 38.85 13.99
C GLN A 950 33.73 38.37 15.27
N ASN A 951 33.26 38.89 16.42
CA ASN A 951 33.72 38.41 17.71
C ASN A 951 33.16 37.00 18.00
N ILE A 952 34.05 36.07 18.33
CA ILE A 952 33.75 34.66 18.68
C ILE A 952 34.46 34.23 19.99
N SER A 953 34.96 35.19 20.77
CA SER A 953 35.74 34.91 21.99
C SER A 953 34.94 34.20 23.08
N GLY A 954 33.60 34.21 23.00
CA GLY A 954 32.68 33.53 23.92
C GLY A 954 32.42 32.05 23.63
N TRP A 955 32.97 31.50 22.54
CA TRP A 955 32.78 30.08 22.20
C TRP A 955 33.44 29.13 23.20
N ASN A 956 32.76 28.03 23.51
CA ASN A 956 33.33 26.93 24.27
C ASN A 956 34.09 25.99 23.32
N THR A 957 35.41 25.89 23.49
CA THR A 957 36.29 25.07 22.66
C THR A 957 36.87 23.86 23.39
N ASP A 958 36.33 23.47 24.55
CA ASP A 958 36.87 22.39 25.39
C ASP A 958 36.94 21.04 24.65
N SER A 959 35.97 20.79 23.77
CA SER A 959 35.86 19.56 22.97
C SER A 959 36.53 19.67 21.59
N ALA A 960 37.10 20.82 21.24
CA ALA A 960 37.68 21.06 19.93
C ALA A 960 38.99 20.28 19.76
N GLU A 961 39.05 19.39 18.76
CA GLU A 961 40.24 18.61 18.41
C GLU A 961 40.90 19.08 17.11
N ASN A 962 40.12 19.63 16.17
CA ASN A 962 40.58 20.01 14.84
C ASN A 962 40.18 21.46 14.50
N MET A 963 41.17 22.32 14.20
CA MET A 963 40.97 23.72 13.78
C MET A 963 41.69 24.05 12.46
N VAL A 964 41.99 23.03 11.65
CA VAL A 964 42.71 23.17 10.38
C VAL A 964 42.01 24.17 9.46
N ARG A 965 42.77 25.14 8.93
CA ARG A 965 42.28 26.20 8.00
C ARG A 965 41.14 27.07 8.50
N MET A 966 40.84 27.11 9.80
CA MET A 966 39.65 27.79 10.30
C MET A 966 39.58 29.27 9.89
N PHE A 967 40.69 30.02 9.96
CA PHE A 967 40.78 31.45 9.64
C PHE A 967 41.70 31.76 8.45
N SER A 968 42.02 30.75 7.63
CA SER A 968 42.84 30.98 6.45
C SER A 968 42.09 31.90 5.46
N ASP A 969 42.79 32.91 4.93
CA ASP A 969 42.22 33.90 4.01
C ASP A 969 40.96 34.61 4.55
N THR A 970 41.07 35.16 5.78
CA THR A 970 40.02 35.94 6.45
C THR A 970 40.53 37.29 6.92
N ALA A 971 39.61 38.24 7.18
CA ALA A 971 39.91 39.52 7.83
C ALA A 971 39.92 39.43 9.37
N PHE A 972 39.97 38.22 9.93
CA PHE A 972 39.77 37.99 11.36
C PHE A 972 40.90 38.59 12.21
N ASN A 973 40.52 39.39 13.22
CA ASN A 973 41.43 40.07 14.15
C ASN A 973 40.77 40.32 15.53
N HIS A 974 40.43 39.25 16.26
CA HIS A 974 39.90 39.34 17.63
C HIS A 974 40.75 38.56 18.63
N ASP A 975 40.63 38.94 19.90
CA ASP A 975 41.28 38.25 21.02
C ASP A 975 40.62 36.89 21.28
N LEU A 976 41.42 35.83 21.20
CA LEU A 976 41.04 34.43 21.45
C LEU A 976 41.66 33.86 22.72
N SER A 977 42.23 34.70 23.59
CA SER A 977 42.90 34.27 24.82
C SER A 977 41.97 33.57 25.82
N ASN A 978 40.65 33.69 25.68
CA ASN A 978 39.69 32.97 26.52
C ASN A 978 39.46 31.51 26.10
N TRP A 979 39.83 31.12 24.87
CA TRP A 979 39.61 29.76 24.38
C TRP A 979 40.46 28.70 25.08
N ASN A 980 39.97 27.47 25.10
CA ASN A 980 40.70 26.27 25.52
C ASN A 980 41.23 25.51 24.30
N PHE A 981 42.52 25.22 24.29
CA PHE A 981 43.24 24.51 23.23
C PHE A 981 43.80 23.16 23.71
N SER A 982 43.50 22.74 24.94
CA SER A 982 44.08 21.52 25.53
C SER A 982 43.79 20.25 24.74
N SER A 983 42.65 20.20 24.04
CA SER A 983 42.19 19.06 23.25
C SER A 983 42.62 19.12 21.78
N VAL A 984 43.13 20.27 21.32
CA VAL A 984 43.44 20.51 19.90
C VAL A 984 44.69 19.75 19.49
N ARG A 985 44.55 18.93 18.44
CA ARG A 985 45.63 18.10 17.90
C ARG A 985 46.19 18.62 16.59
N ASP A 986 45.40 19.38 15.83
CA ASP A 986 45.80 19.91 14.53
C ASP A 986 45.27 21.33 14.28
N MET A 987 46.19 22.25 14.00
CA MET A 987 45.96 23.65 13.65
C MET A 987 46.68 24.02 12.35
N SER A 988 46.93 23.03 11.48
CA SER A 988 47.60 23.26 10.20
C SER A 988 46.84 24.31 9.39
N TRP A 989 47.57 25.30 8.86
CA TRP A 989 47.02 26.42 8.08
C TRP A 989 45.98 27.27 8.81
N LEU A 990 45.95 27.29 10.15
CA LEU A 990 44.96 28.03 10.94
C LEU A 990 44.77 29.48 10.47
N PHE A 991 45.88 30.21 10.25
CA PHE A 991 45.91 31.61 9.79
C PHE A 991 46.67 31.76 8.47
N ALA A 992 46.76 30.70 7.66
CA ALA A 992 47.47 30.77 6.38
C ALA A 992 46.85 31.86 5.50
N SER A 993 47.68 32.77 5.01
CA SER A 993 47.27 33.96 4.23
C SER A 993 46.36 34.97 4.96
N ASN A 994 46.12 34.86 6.27
CA ASN A 994 45.51 35.95 7.04
C ASN A 994 46.58 37.03 7.28
N ASN A 995 46.29 38.26 6.87
CA ASN A 995 47.16 39.43 7.04
C ASN A 995 46.55 40.50 7.97
N SER A 996 45.41 40.20 8.60
CA SER A 996 44.60 41.13 9.38
C SER A 996 44.79 40.96 10.89
N MET A 997 45.16 39.77 11.35
CA MET A 997 45.41 39.49 12.77
C MET A 997 46.58 40.36 13.28
N SER A 998 46.31 41.17 14.29
CA SER A 998 47.27 42.10 14.87
C SER A 998 48.33 41.39 15.73
N GLN A 999 49.51 42.01 15.85
CA GLN A 999 50.59 41.52 16.71
C GLN A 999 50.12 41.34 18.17
N ALA A 1000 49.35 42.30 18.69
CA ALA A 1000 48.82 42.23 20.06
C ALA A 1000 47.90 41.01 20.29
N ASN A 1001 46.98 40.73 19.36
CA ASN A 1001 46.11 39.56 19.48
C ASN A 1001 46.87 38.24 19.28
N TYR A 1002 47.87 38.21 18.39
CA TYR A 1002 48.72 37.04 18.21
C TYR A 1002 49.61 36.76 19.44
N ASP A 1003 50.11 37.81 20.09
CA ASP A 1003 50.85 37.72 21.36
C ASP A 1003 50.01 37.11 22.49
N LEU A 1004 48.75 37.57 22.64
CA LEU A 1004 47.81 37.01 23.60
C LEU A 1004 47.53 35.53 23.34
N LEU A 1005 47.46 35.13 22.07
CA LEU A 1005 47.22 33.75 21.66
C LEU A 1005 48.44 32.84 21.97
N LEU A 1006 49.67 33.29 21.66
CA LEU A 1006 50.91 32.59 22.04
C LEU A 1006 51.02 32.42 23.56
N ALA A 1007 50.75 33.48 24.32
CA ALA A 1007 50.74 33.44 25.78
C ALA A 1007 49.70 32.41 26.29
N ARG A 1008 48.49 32.41 25.72
CA ARG A 1008 47.45 31.47 26.11
C ARG A 1008 47.82 30.03 25.82
N TRP A 1009 48.30 29.71 24.61
CA TRP A 1009 48.76 28.37 24.26
C TRP A 1009 49.85 27.87 25.20
N SER A 1010 50.85 28.70 25.51
CA SER A 1010 51.96 28.30 26.40
C SER A 1010 51.53 28.08 27.85
N SER A 1011 50.45 28.73 28.30
CA SER A 1011 49.93 28.62 29.67
C SER A 1011 49.02 27.40 29.92
N GLN A 1012 48.57 26.71 28.87
CA GLN A 1012 47.61 25.61 28.97
C GLN A 1012 48.28 24.23 28.86
N PRO A 1013 47.63 23.14 29.35
CA PRO A 1013 48.09 21.77 29.17
C PRO A 1013 47.83 21.27 27.73
N VAL A 1014 48.43 21.93 26.73
CA VAL A 1014 48.25 21.62 25.31
C VAL A 1014 48.94 20.32 24.87
N GLN A 1015 48.44 19.72 23.78
CA GLN A 1015 48.99 18.53 23.14
C GLN A 1015 50.41 18.74 22.61
N ASN A 1016 51.18 17.66 22.44
CA ASN A 1016 52.50 17.71 21.84
C ASN A 1016 52.42 17.63 20.31
N ASN A 1017 53.45 18.12 19.62
CA ASN A 1017 53.63 18.00 18.16
C ASN A 1017 52.51 18.61 17.31
N VAL A 1018 51.87 19.67 17.78
CA VAL A 1018 50.84 20.39 17.01
C VAL A 1018 51.53 21.27 15.95
N THR A 1019 50.97 21.27 14.74
CA THR A 1019 51.42 22.14 13.64
C THR A 1019 50.51 23.36 13.54
N VAL A 1020 51.10 24.54 13.40
CA VAL A 1020 50.41 25.82 13.25
C VAL A 1020 51.07 26.62 12.12
N ASP A 1021 50.30 27.05 11.12
CA ASP A 1021 50.78 27.96 10.07
C ASP A 1021 50.06 29.30 10.16
N CYS A 1022 50.88 30.32 10.44
CA CYS A 1022 50.58 31.73 10.69
C CYS A 1022 51.60 32.59 9.93
N SER A 1023 52.01 32.16 8.73
CA SER A 1023 53.23 32.62 8.03
C SER A 1023 53.34 34.14 7.77
N LEU A 1024 52.25 34.90 7.88
CA LEU A 1024 52.23 36.36 7.74
C LEU A 1024 52.20 37.12 9.08
N LEU A 1025 51.98 36.43 10.20
CA LEU A 1025 51.80 37.03 11.52
C LEU A 1025 53.14 37.24 12.22
N LYS A 1026 53.28 38.39 12.88
CA LYS A 1026 54.45 38.74 13.71
C LYS A 1026 54.06 38.82 15.18
N TYR A 1027 54.98 38.46 16.07
CA TYR A 1027 54.80 38.53 17.53
C TYR A 1027 55.81 39.51 18.16
N SER A 1028 55.53 40.08 19.33
CA SER A 1028 56.47 40.95 20.04
C SER A 1028 57.58 40.18 20.74
N ALA A 1029 58.69 40.85 21.07
CA ALA A 1029 59.79 40.24 21.82
C ALA A 1029 59.34 39.63 23.16
N SER A 1030 58.28 40.16 23.80
CA SER A 1030 57.71 39.62 25.04
C SER A 1030 57.10 38.22 24.89
N SER A 1031 56.66 37.83 23.69
CA SER A 1031 56.07 36.51 23.43
C SER A 1031 57.09 35.44 23.05
N GLN A 1032 58.38 35.80 22.92
CA GLN A 1032 59.43 34.86 22.53
C GLN A 1032 59.53 33.67 23.50
N ALA A 1033 59.46 33.91 24.81
CA ALA A 1033 59.53 32.83 25.81
C ALA A 1033 58.33 31.86 25.73
N ALA A 1034 57.13 32.38 25.44
CA ALA A 1034 55.94 31.56 25.25
C ALA A 1034 56.06 30.67 24.00
N LYS A 1035 56.57 31.24 22.89
CA LYS A 1035 56.84 30.49 21.65
C LYS A 1035 57.93 29.43 21.85
N ASP A 1036 59.04 29.78 22.51
CA ASP A 1036 60.14 28.85 22.78
C ASP A 1036 59.66 27.63 23.59
N TYR A 1037 58.78 27.84 24.58
CA TYR A 1037 58.16 26.75 25.32
C TYR A 1037 57.36 25.82 24.39
N LEU A 1038 56.51 26.35 23.53
CA LEU A 1038 55.71 25.55 22.60
C LEU A 1038 56.59 24.77 21.61
N VAL A 1039 57.63 25.40 21.04
CA VAL A 1039 58.51 24.75 20.07
C VAL A 1039 59.42 23.71 20.73
N PHE A 1040 60.17 24.09 21.76
CA PHE A 1040 61.22 23.23 22.33
C PHE A 1040 60.72 22.28 23.41
N THR A 1041 59.66 22.63 24.14
CA THR A 1041 59.11 21.77 25.21
C THR A 1041 57.94 20.92 24.71
N LYS A 1042 57.04 21.49 23.90
CA LYS A 1042 55.86 20.77 23.35
C LYS A 1042 56.09 20.18 21.96
N GLY A 1043 57.20 20.48 21.29
CA GLY A 1043 57.51 19.96 19.96
C GLY A 1043 56.64 20.56 18.84
N TRP A 1044 56.03 21.73 19.07
CA TRP A 1044 55.16 22.36 18.07
C TRP A 1044 55.96 22.85 16.85
N ALA A 1045 55.35 22.73 15.67
CA ALA A 1045 55.84 23.34 14.43
C ALA A 1045 55.04 24.62 14.14
N ILE A 1046 55.60 25.79 14.52
CA ILE A 1046 54.97 27.10 14.33
C ILE A 1046 55.66 27.84 13.16
N TYR A 1047 54.93 28.05 12.07
CA TYR A 1047 55.39 28.80 10.90
C TYR A 1047 54.80 30.22 10.93
N ASP A 1048 55.53 31.19 11.49
CA ASP A 1048 55.14 32.61 11.53
C ASP A 1048 56.23 33.52 10.94
N ALA A 1049 55.97 34.82 10.82
CA ALA A 1049 56.89 35.80 10.23
C ALA A 1049 57.98 36.30 11.21
N GLY A 1050 58.12 35.68 12.37
CA GLY A 1050 59.12 36.04 13.38
C GLY A 1050 58.76 37.26 14.23
N VAL A 1051 59.77 37.79 14.93
CA VAL A 1051 59.64 38.94 15.84
C VAL A 1051 59.32 40.21 15.03
N GLY A 1052 58.22 40.87 15.39
CA GLY A 1052 57.82 42.18 14.90
C GLY A 1052 58.43 43.33 15.71
N PRO A 1053 58.25 44.58 15.22
CA PRO A 1053 58.72 45.78 15.91
C PRO A 1053 58.11 45.97 17.30
#